data_AF-A0A0V7ZMC0-F1
#
_entry.id   AF-A0A0V7ZMC0-F1
#
_cell.length_a   1.000
_cell.length_b   1.000
_cell.length_c   1.000
_cell.angle_alpha   90.00
_cell.angle_beta   90.00
_cell.angle_gamma   90.00
#
_symmetry.space_group_name_H-M   'P 1'
#
loop_
_entity.id
_entity.type
_entity.pdbx_description
1 polymer ?
#
loop_
_entity_poly.entity_id
_entity_poly.type
_entity_poly.pdbx_seq_one_letter_code
_entity_poly.pdbx_strand_id
1 'polypeptide(L)'
;MLGVQAQLVPDNTLGKENSIVAPVDSLTNEIYGGAIRGSNLFHSFLEFNIGNGESVYFRNPSAIENILTRVTGKNPSAIFGKLGVLGNANLFLINPNGIIFTEHATLDVGGSFVASTADGIKLTDSTEFSATKPSANPILTISVPLGLQYGDNPGNIEIQGKLQVPDGKSLALMGGNIKLDGGKLLDTGKLIARSGGIDLLAVKNGEVSLANSNGKIKLEAAESIEYGDIELVNGANVNASGNSGGGIQVRGRNIILKDKSKISSNTEGNGSGEKLNITATDLLQINAESELVADVQKEATGTGGDLVVDSRRLLVNDRSLISNSTFGFGDGGDLTIKTSNLQIYDGSQIDVTTFSFGDGGDLTIETISLQVYDGSQISSGTSGKGTAGNMEIKADLLELAGFSRLGKSGLFANALEENGQGGNLSVTANRLIIRDGATINASNFLSTDPENKDGKAGIGAAGNININSSFILLENQGIITANANAGDKGNINIQSQNLQLRQGSVISTNAKNSADGGNINIATNTLLALENSDITANSEGSFGGRVIIDAEGIFGTQFREELTPLSDITATSSLGPSFNGAVDINTITVDPSLGLVELPQALADSSQKIKAGCVASQGNNFIVIGRGGLPQSPDDLFTGKTIHTELFNLVPNDSQGLSSISPSNKNISVENQNNQIVESTGWIVDSNGDVELVAIPSMVNSQNSGISSLSCKDFRK
;
A
#
# COMPACT_ATOMS: atom_id res chain seq x y z
N MET A 1 18.61 -25.75 -20.67
CA MET A 1 19.05 -26.65 -19.58
C MET A 1 19.40 -28.00 -20.18
N LEU A 2 20.62 -28.47 -19.98
CA LEU A 2 20.98 -29.87 -20.25
C LEU A 2 20.17 -30.74 -19.28
N GLY A 3 19.53 -31.79 -19.79
CA GLY A 3 18.59 -32.62 -19.04
C GLY A 3 19.24 -33.22 -17.80
N VAL A 4 18.75 -32.83 -16.62
CA VAL A 4 19.01 -33.53 -15.36
C VAL A 4 18.30 -34.87 -15.50
N GLN A 5 19.05 -35.97 -15.60
CA GLN A 5 18.47 -37.30 -15.50
C GLN A 5 17.81 -37.43 -14.12
N ALA A 6 16.59 -37.94 -14.06
CA ALA A 6 15.94 -38.27 -12.79
C ALA A 6 16.87 -39.21 -12.00
N GLN A 7 17.27 -38.78 -10.81
CA GLN A 7 18.24 -39.50 -9.98
C GLN A 7 17.80 -39.46 -8.52
N LEU A 8 17.41 -40.63 -8.00
CA LEU A 8 17.21 -40.90 -6.57
C LEU A 8 18.39 -41.75 -6.11
N VAL A 9 19.33 -41.14 -5.40
CA VAL A 9 20.57 -41.80 -4.96
C VAL A 9 20.65 -41.72 -3.45
N PRO A 10 20.39 -42.81 -2.72
CA PRO A 10 20.67 -42.88 -1.29
C PRO A 10 22.15 -42.63 -0.99
N ASP A 11 22.43 -42.00 0.15
CA ASP A 11 23.79 -41.95 0.69
C ASP A 11 23.99 -43.01 1.80
N ASN A 12 25.21 -43.08 2.33
CA ASN A 12 25.58 -44.02 3.38
C ASN A 12 25.68 -43.37 4.77
N THR A 13 25.11 -42.18 4.95
CA THR A 13 25.26 -41.39 6.18
C THR A 13 24.36 -41.86 7.32
N LEU A 14 23.41 -42.76 7.04
CA LEU A 14 22.63 -43.46 8.07
C LEU A 14 23.23 -44.83 8.45
N GLY A 15 24.47 -45.12 8.02
CA GLY A 15 25.15 -46.37 8.33
C GLY A 15 24.38 -47.59 7.79
N LYS A 16 24.07 -48.54 8.67
CA LYS A 16 23.33 -49.78 8.31
C LYS A 16 21.82 -49.56 8.12
N GLU A 17 21.31 -48.42 8.55
CA GLU A 17 19.90 -48.04 8.43
C GLU A 17 19.69 -47.12 7.21
N ASN A 18 20.34 -47.48 6.09
CA ASN A 18 20.36 -46.67 4.89
C ASN A 18 18.97 -46.57 4.23
N SER A 19 18.79 -45.50 3.44
CA SER A 19 17.61 -45.38 2.59
C SER A 19 17.72 -46.33 1.41
N ILE A 20 16.61 -46.96 1.04
CA ILE A 20 16.55 -47.94 -0.05
C ILE A 20 15.49 -47.47 -1.03
N VAL A 21 15.85 -47.44 -2.31
CA VAL A 21 14.95 -47.13 -3.43
C VAL A 21 14.73 -48.41 -4.21
N ALA A 22 13.47 -48.79 -4.42
CA ALA A 22 13.13 -49.89 -5.31
C ALA A 22 12.05 -49.48 -6.32
N PRO A 23 12.18 -49.87 -7.60
CA PRO A 23 11.12 -49.68 -8.55
C PRO A 23 9.93 -50.58 -8.19
N VAL A 24 8.74 -49.98 -8.14
CA VAL A 24 7.46 -50.71 -8.10
C VAL A 24 7.04 -51.07 -9.53
N ASP A 25 7.23 -50.13 -10.46
CA ASP A 25 7.02 -50.30 -11.89
C ASP A 25 7.98 -49.40 -12.68
N SER A 26 7.74 -49.20 -13.99
CA SER A 26 8.60 -48.40 -14.86
C SER A 26 8.63 -46.89 -14.57
N LEU A 27 7.64 -46.37 -13.86
CA LEU A 27 7.49 -44.94 -13.54
C LEU A 27 7.39 -44.69 -12.03
N THR A 28 7.17 -45.72 -11.23
CA THR A 28 6.96 -45.60 -9.79
C THR A 28 8.13 -46.20 -9.02
N ASN A 29 8.74 -45.39 -8.15
CA ASN A 29 9.73 -45.83 -7.17
C ASN A 29 9.15 -45.75 -5.75
N GLU A 30 9.50 -46.73 -4.92
CA GLU A 30 9.20 -46.73 -3.50
C GLU A 30 10.49 -46.58 -2.68
N ILE A 31 10.44 -45.73 -1.65
CA ILE A 31 11.51 -45.52 -0.67
C ILE A 31 11.14 -46.27 0.62
N TYR A 32 12.04 -47.13 1.10
CA TYR A 32 11.93 -47.82 2.39
C TYR A 32 13.31 -47.94 3.07
N GLY A 33 13.39 -48.68 4.17
CA GLY A 33 14.58 -48.71 5.03
C GLY A 33 14.59 -47.47 5.92
N GLY A 34 15.74 -46.81 6.05
CA GLY A 34 15.90 -45.64 6.92
C GLY A 34 16.03 -45.97 8.40
N ALA A 35 16.40 -44.96 9.19
CA ALA A 35 16.57 -45.10 10.64
C ALA A 35 15.28 -44.71 11.35
N ILE A 36 14.71 -45.61 12.16
CA ILE A 36 13.50 -45.34 12.94
C ILE A 36 13.88 -44.97 14.37
N ARG A 37 13.37 -43.85 14.88
CA ARG A 37 13.48 -43.44 16.28
C ARG A 37 12.13 -42.91 16.76
N GLY A 38 11.43 -43.70 17.59
CA GLY A 38 10.09 -43.33 18.05
C GLY A 38 9.12 -43.20 16.87
N SER A 39 8.42 -42.07 16.78
CA SER A 39 7.50 -41.76 15.68
C SER A 39 8.17 -41.10 14.47
N ASN A 40 9.50 -41.01 14.44
CA ASN A 40 10.27 -40.40 13.35
C ASN A 40 11.01 -41.46 12.52
N LEU A 41 10.92 -41.34 11.20
CA LEU A 41 11.66 -42.11 10.22
C LEU A 41 12.62 -41.19 9.45
N PHE A 42 13.92 -41.47 9.50
CA PHE A 42 14.95 -40.65 8.88
C PHE A 42 15.44 -41.26 7.56
N HIS A 43 15.49 -40.44 6.52
CA HIS A 43 16.03 -40.77 5.21
C HIS A 43 17.12 -39.79 4.77
N SER A 44 18.10 -40.28 4.02
CA SER A 44 19.24 -39.48 3.55
C SER A 44 19.64 -39.88 2.13
N PHE A 45 19.80 -38.87 1.29
CA PHE A 45 20.10 -39.01 -0.13
C PHE A 45 21.28 -38.14 -0.53
N LEU A 46 22.09 -38.64 -1.44
CA LEU A 46 23.06 -37.83 -2.19
C LEU A 46 22.33 -36.98 -3.24
N GLU A 47 21.38 -37.57 -3.96
CA GLU A 47 20.57 -36.90 -4.98
C GLU A 47 19.10 -37.27 -4.78
N PHE A 48 18.21 -36.29 -4.88
CA PHE A 48 16.76 -36.48 -4.76
C PHE A 48 16.04 -35.69 -5.84
N ASN A 49 15.81 -36.32 -6.98
CA ASN A 49 15.14 -35.76 -8.14
C ASN A 49 14.04 -36.72 -8.62
N ILE A 50 12.93 -36.17 -9.11
CA ILE A 50 11.80 -36.94 -9.64
C ILE A 50 11.58 -36.54 -11.09
N GLY A 51 11.60 -37.50 -12.01
CA GLY A 51 11.40 -37.26 -13.44
C GLY A 51 9.96 -36.94 -13.80
N ASN A 52 9.77 -36.41 -15.02
CA ASN A 52 8.44 -36.11 -15.52
C ASN A 52 7.61 -37.39 -15.69
N GLY A 53 6.39 -37.39 -15.17
CA GLY A 53 5.50 -38.57 -15.16
C GLY A 53 5.93 -39.68 -14.18
N GLU A 54 7.06 -39.54 -13.50
CA GLU A 54 7.47 -40.47 -12.45
C GLU A 54 6.73 -40.18 -11.14
N SER A 55 6.64 -41.21 -10.30
CA SER A 55 6.09 -41.10 -8.95
C SER A 55 7.06 -41.69 -7.95
N VAL A 56 7.27 -40.99 -6.83
CA VAL A 56 8.11 -41.48 -5.72
C VAL A 56 7.29 -41.48 -4.46
N TYR A 57 7.27 -42.64 -3.80
CA TYR A 57 6.49 -42.84 -2.59
C TYR A 57 7.35 -43.30 -1.43
N PHE A 58 7.26 -42.62 -0.29
CA PHE A 58 7.80 -43.14 0.96
C PHE A 58 6.87 -44.18 1.56
N ARG A 59 7.42 -45.35 1.91
CA ARG A 59 6.71 -46.32 2.75
C ARG A 59 6.50 -45.72 4.14
N ASN A 60 5.30 -45.86 4.68
CA ASN A 60 4.97 -45.42 6.02
C ASN A 60 4.71 -46.61 6.96
N PRO A 61 5.71 -47.08 7.73
CA PRO A 61 5.51 -48.09 8.76
C PRO A 61 4.50 -47.64 9.82
N SER A 62 3.87 -48.60 10.50
CA SER A 62 2.97 -48.31 11.62
C SER A 62 3.68 -47.52 12.72
N ALA A 63 2.99 -46.55 13.33
CA ALA A 63 3.47 -45.66 14.38
C ALA A 63 4.46 -44.55 13.95
N ILE A 64 4.76 -44.42 12.66
CA ILE A 64 5.51 -43.28 12.14
C ILE A 64 4.56 -42.12 11.86
N GLU A 65 4.88 -40.97 12.46
CA GLU A 65 4.15 -39.71 12.30
C GLU A 65 4.92 -38.75 11.40
N ASN A 66 6.26 -38.79 11.40
CA ASN A 66 7.09 -37.90 10.59
C ASN A 66 8.16 -38.68 9.81
N ILE A 67 8.28 -38.35 8.54
CA ILE A 67 9.35 -38.80 7.66
C ILE A 67 10.28 -37.62 7.40
N LEU A 68 11.51 -37.70 7.90
CA LEU A 68 12.51 -36.65 7.87
C LEU A 68 13.56 -36.99 6.80
N THR A 69 13.50 -36.29 5.66
CA THR A 69 14.37 -36.55 4.51
C THR A 69 15.35 -35.41 4.31
N ARG A 70 16.64 -35.74 4.16
CA ARG A 70 17.68 -34.76 3.80
C ARG A 70 18.43 -35.13 2.53
N VAL A 71 18.93 -34.12 1.84
CA VAL A 71 19.85 -34.24 0.70
C VAL A 71 21.23 -33.72 1.09
N THR A 72 22.25 -34.58 1.03
CA THR A 72 23.64 -34.29 1.42
C THR A 72 24.56 -33.96 0.24
N GLY A 73 24.07 -34.12 -1.00
CA GLY A 73 24.77 -33.74 -2.21
C GLY A 73 24.87 -32.24 -2.40
N LYS A 74 25.37 -31.84 -3.57
CA LYS A 74 25.63 -30.44 -3.93
C LYS A 74 24.63 -29.86 -4.92
N ASN A 75 23.69 -30.67 -5.39
CA ASN A 75 22.73 -30.28 -6.40
C ASN A 75 21.37 -29.96 -5.78
N PRO A 76 20.63 -28.98 -6.34
CA PRO A 76 19.24 -28.74 -5.95
C PRO A 76 18.37 -29.94 -6.31
N SER A 77 17.28 -30.12 -5.57
CA SER A 77 16.26 -31.15 -5.85
C SER A 77 15.29 -30.65 -6.91
N ALA A 78 15.20 -31.35 -8.03
CA ALA A 78 14.26 -31.04 -9.10
C ALA A 78 13.12 -32.08 -9.13
N ILE A 79 11.91 -31.62 -8.82
CA ILE A 79 10.71 -32.42 -8.71
C ILE A 79 9.82 -32.13 -9.92
N PHE A 80 9.77 -33.07 -10.86
CA PHE A 80 8.93 -32.97 -12.06
C PHE A 80 7.66 -33.81 -11.95
N GLY A 81 7.71 -34.90 -11.19
CA GLY A 81 6.60 -35.83 -11.04
C GLY A 81 5.91 -35.71 -9.69
N LYS A 82 5.32 -36.83 -9.27
CA LYS A 82 4.56 -36.92 -8.03
C LYS A 82 5.45 -37.34 -6.86
N LEU A 83 5.35 -36.62 -5.74
CA LEU A 83 5.99 -36.95 -4.46
C LEU A 83 4.92 -37.34 -3.44
N GLY A 84 5.01 -38.54 -2.87
CA GLY A 84 3.98 -39.04 -1.96
C GLY A 84 4.46 -39.86 -0.78
N VAL A 85 3.51 -40.18 0.09
CA VAL A 85 3.68 -41.05 1.26
C VAL A 85 2.56 -42.09 1.25
N LEU A 86 2.91 -43.37 1.40
CA LEU A 86 1.94 -44.47 1.49
C LEU A 86 1.36 -44.54 2.91
N GLY A 87 0.63 -43.50 3.32
CA GLY A 87 0.01 -43.36 4.63
C GLY A 87 -0.12 -41.89 5.06
N ASN A 88 -0.34 -41.68 6.36
CA ASN A 88 -0.70 -40.36 6.91
C ASN A 88 0.45 -39.61 7.59
N ALA A 89 1.69 -40.08 7.47
CA ALA A 89 2.84 -39.39 8.06
C ALA A 89 3.09 -38.04 7.37
N ASN A 90 3.57 -37.08 8.15
CA ASN A 90 4.09 -35.82 7.64
C ASN A 90 5.40 -36.08 6.90
N LEU A 91 5.64 -35.34 5.82
CA LEU A 91 6.88 -35.45 5.05
C LEU A 91 7.67 -34.14 5.13
N PHE A 92 8.92 -34.25 5.55
CA PHE A 92 9.90 -33.18 5.56
C PHE A 92 10.97 -33.49 4.51
N LEU A 93 11.22 -32.56 3.61
CA LEU A 93 12.29 -32.63 2.61
C LEU A 93 13.21 -31.42 2.78
N ILE A 94 14.47 -31.65 3.16
CA ILE A 94 15.48 -30.61 3.25
C ILE A 94 16.58 -30.78 2.21
N ASN A 95 16.89 -29.70 1.46
CA ASN A 95 18.04 -29.63 0.57
C ASN A 95 18.64 -28.21 0.60
N PRO A 96 19.81 -28.01 1.25
CA PRO A 96 20.46 -26.71 1.35
C PRO A 96 20.72 -26.02 0.00
N ASN A 97 20.86 -26.80 -1.08
CA ASN A 97 21.19 -26.28 -2.41
C ASN A 97 19.97 -25.75 -3.19
N GLY A 98 18.75 -25.96 -2.68
CA GLY A 98 17.51 -25.50 -3.31
C GLY A 98 16.57 -26.63 -3.71
N ILE A 99 15.30 -26.27 -3.95
CA ILE A 99 14.23 -27.20 -4.35
C ILE A 99 13.38 -26.55 -5.43
N ILE A 100 13.16 -27.26 -6.54
CA ILE A 100 12.39 -26.80 -7.69
C ILE A 100 11.22 -27.77 -7.91
N PHE A 101 9.99 -27.28 -7.75
CA PHE A 101 8.76 -27.99 -8.11
C PHE A 101 8.28 -27.47 -9.47
N THR A 102 8.52 -28.22 -10.54
CA THR A 102 8.16 -27.78 -11.90
C THR A 102 6.64 -27.85 -12.15
N GLU A 103 6.18 -27.41 -13.33
CA GLU A 103 4.76 -27.33 -13.71
C GLU A 103 3.95 -28.63 -13.57
N HIS A 104 4.59 -29.80 -13.56
CA HIS A 104 3.92 -31.10 -13.38
C HIS A 104 4.05 -31.68 -11.96
N ALA A 105 4.77 -30.99 -11.07
CA ALA A 105 4.98 -31.45 -9.71
C ALA A 105 3.67 -31.47 -8.92
N THR A 106 3.40 -32.59 -8.24
CA THR A 106 2.23 -32.77 -7.37
C THR A 106 2.61 -33.51 -6.09
N LEU A 107 1.81 -33.30 -5.04
CA LEU A 107 1.92 -34.04 -3.79
C LEU A 107 0.82 -35.10 -3.70
N ASP A 108 1.16 -36.24 -3.10
CA ASP A 108 0.24 -37.34 -2.79
C ASP A 108 0.55 -37.85 -1.37
N VAL A 109 0.24 -36.99 -0.39
CA VAL A 109 0.55 -37.19 1.04
C VAL A 109 -0.74 -37.24 1.86
N GLY A 110 -0.80 -38.08 2.89
CA GLY A 110 -1.91 -38.10 3.85
C GLY A 110 -1.73 -37.17 5.06
N GLY A 111 -0.51 -36.65 5.26
CA GLY A 111 -0.14 -35.74 6.34
C GLY A 111 0.20 -34.32 5.86
N SER A 112 0.88 -33.56 6.72
CA SER A 112 1.44 -32.24 6.39
C SER A 112 2.74 -32.37 5.58
N PHE A 113 3.10 -31.32 4.84
CA PHE A 113 4.32 -31.28 4.03
C PHE A 113 5.19 -30.09 4.40
N VAL A 114 6.49 -30.34 4.55
CA VAL A 114 7.51 -29.30 4.80
C VAL A 114 8.62 -29.45 3.77
N ALA A 115 8.92 -28.38 3.03
CA ALA A 115 10.10 -28.32 2.18
C ALA A 115 11.00 -27.17 2.64
N SER A 116 12.30 -27.44 2.78
CA SER A 116 13.22 -26.44 3.30
C SER A 116 14.61 -26.52 2.67
N THR A 117 15.32 -25.39 2.63
CA THR A 117 16.73 -25.32 2.26
C THR A 117 17.64 -25.07 3.47
N ALA A 118 17.18 -25.48 4.66
CA ALA A 118 17.96 -25.47 5.88
C ALA A 118 19.16 -26.44 5.79
N ASP A 119 20.21 -26.11 6.52
CA ASP A 119 21.40 -26.94 6.70
C ASP A 119 21.12 -28.22 7.49
N GLY A 120 20.07 -28.22 8.33
CA GLY A 120 19.73 -29.35 9.18
C GLY A 120 18.44 -29.15 9.98
N ILE A 121 17.91 -30.26 10.49
CA ILE A 121 16.77 -30.27 11.43
C ILE A 121 17.32 -30.43 12.85
N LYS A 122 16.96 -29.51 13.74
CA LYS A 122 17.29 -29.57 15.17
C LYS A 122 16.20 -30.33 15.92
N LEU A 123 16.58 -31.23 16.80
CA LEU A 123 15.68 -32.04 17.62
C LEU A 123 15.59 -31.47 19.05
N THR A 124 14.56 -31.84 19.81
CA THR A 124 14.30 -31.27 21.15
C THR A 124 15.41 -31.53 22.18
N ASP A 125 16.28 -32.51 21.96
CA ASP A 125 17.44 -32.81 22.79
C ASP A 125 18.73 -32.09 22.34
N SER A 126 18.59 -31.10 21.44
CA SER A 126 19.68 -30.36 20.80
C SER A 126 20.57 -31.17 19.85
N THR A 127 20.21 -32.42 19.54
CA THR A 127 20.87 -33.14 18.44
C THR A 127 20.41 -32.60 17.08
N GLU A 128 21.26 -32.73 16.05
CA GLU A 128 21.01 -32.18 14.72
C GLU A 128 21.08 -33.27 13.64
N PHE A 129 20.03 -33.34 12.82
CA PHE A 129 20.02 -34.11 11.59
C PHE A 129 20.48 -33.20 10.42
N SER A 130 21.81 -33.06 10.29
CA SER A 130 22.45 -32.11 9.36
C SER A 130 22.64 -32.63 7.94
N ALA A 131 22.23 -31.86 6.94
CA ALA A 131 22.48 -32.06 5.51
C ALA A 131 23.88 -31.58 5.08
N THR A 132 24.42 -30.52 5.69
CA THR A 132 25.73 -29.94 5.33
C THR A 132 26.90 -30.56 6.09
N LYS A 133 26.67 -31.10 7.29
CA LYS A 133 27.66 -31.80 8.11
C LYS A 133 27.19 -33.22 8.48
N PRO A 134 26.91 -34.10 7.50
CA PRO A 134 26.39 -35.42 7.79
C PRO A 134 27.46 -36.30 8.47
N SER A 135 27.09 -36.94 9.59
CA SER A 135 27.88 -38.02 10.20
C SER A 135 27.53 -39.36 9.56
N ALA A 136 28.49 -40.28 9.45
CA ALA A 136 28.25 -41.65 8.97
C ALA A 136 27.52 -42.55 9.99
N ASN A 137 27.55 -42.17 11.27
CA ASN A 137 26.81 -42.83 12.36
C ASN A 137 26.20 -41.74 13.27
N PRO A 138 25.16 -41.04 12.81
CA PRO A 138 24.56 -39.94 13.57
C PRO A 138 23.90 -40.47 14.84
N ILE A 139 24.04 -39.74 15.94
CA ILE A 139 23.28 -39.99 17.16
C ILE A 139 21.89 -39.40 16.93
N LEU A 140 20.95 -40.24 16.49
CA LEU A 140 19.54 -39.87 16.31
C LEU A 140 18.73 -40.35 17.51
N THR A 141 17.81 -39.52 17.97
CA THR A 141 17.01 -39.79 19.16
C THR A 141 15.52 -39.83 18.86
N ILE A 142 14.72 -40.23 19.84
CA ILE A 142 13.25 -40.31 19.75
C ILE A 142 12.57 -38.93 19.80
N SER A 143 13.36 -37.86 19.83
CA SER A 143 12.92 -36.48 19.95
C SER A 143 12.21 -36.01 18.68
N VAL A 144 11.20 -35.16 18.84
CA VAL A 144 10.50 -34.52 17.72
C VAL A 144 11.34 -33.38 17.12
N PRO A 145 11.12 -33.02 15.83
CA PRO A 145 11.70 -31.82 15.24
C PRO A 145 11.33 -30.58 16.07
N LEU A 146 12.35 -29.85 16.51
CA LEU A 146 12.21 -28.60 17.24
C LEU A 146 12.38 -27.39 16.32
N GLY A 147 13.20 -27.49 15.27
CA GLY A 147 13.48 -26.36 14.39
C GLY A 147 14.37 -26.70 13.20
N LEU A 148 14.66 -25.69 12.42
CA LEU A 148 15.48 -25.72 11.21
C LEU A 148 16.60 -24.70 11.33
N GLN A 149 17.82 -25.15 11.02
CA GLN A 149 19.03 -24.33 11.09
C GLN A 149 19.43 -23.87 9.69
N TYR A 150 19.63 -22.57 9.50
CA TYR A 150 20.11 -22.00 8.25
C TYR A 150 21.56 -21.55 8.40
N GLY A 151 22.39 -21.88 7.41
CA GLY A 151 23.69 -21.25 7.18
C GLY A 151 23.54 -19.90 6.46
N ASP A 152 24.65 -19.35 5.94
CA ASP A 152 24.67 -18.00 5.36
C ASP A 152 24.10 -17.90 3.94
N ASN A 153 23.99 -19.02 3.21
CA ASN A 153 23.60 -19.04 1.79
C ASN A 153 22.62 -20.19 1.48
N PRO A 154 21.43 -20.21 2.08
CA PRO A 154 20.41 -21.20 1.73
C PRO A 154 19.96 -21.04 0.28
N GLY A 155 19.78 -22.16 -0.40
CA GLY A 155 19.26 -22.22 -1.77
C GLY A 155 17.83 -21.70 -1.88
N ASN A 156 17.35 -21.52 -3.10
CA ASN A 156 15.99 -21.02 -3.35
C ASN A 156 14.97 -22.16 -3.40
N ILE A 157 13.71 -21.83 -3.17
CA ILE A 157 12.57 -22.70 -3.47
C ILE A 157 11.76 -22.08 -4.60
N GLU A 158 11.59 -22.83 -5.69
CA GLU A 158 10.82 -22.42 -6.86
C GLU A 158 9.62 -23.35 -7.07
N ILE A 159 8.43 -22.79 -7.26
CA ILE A 159 7.18 -23.53 -7.40
C ILE A 159 6.44 -23.08 -8.66
N GLN A 160 6.31 -24.01 -9.59
CA GLN A 160 5.49 -23.95 -10.79
C GLN A 160 4.38 -25.01 -10.76
N GLY A 161 4.53 -26.05 -9.95
CA GLY A 161 3.55 -27.13 -9.82
C GLY A 161 2.35 -26.79 -8.93
N LYS A 162 1.52 -27.79 -8.67
CA LYS A 162 0.38 -27.74 -7.75
C LYS A 162 0.68 -28.58 -6.52
N LEU A 163 1.08 -27.91 -5.44
CA LEU A 163 1.35 -28.57 -4.16
C LEU A 163 0.12 -28.46 -3.27
N GLN A 164 -0.51 -29.59 -3.01
CA GLN A 164 -1.73 -29.66 -2.22
C GLN A 164 -1.59 -30.72 -1.13
N VAL A 165 -2.00 -30.36 0.09
CA VAL A 165 -2.13 -31.30 1.23
C VAL A 165 -3.61 -31.56 1.52
N PRO A 166 -3.96 -32.62 2.28
CA PRO A 166 -5.33 -32.86 2.70
C PRO A 166 -5.91 -31.74 3.56
N ASP A 167 -7.24 -31.63 3.59
CA ASP A 167 -7.95 -30.64 4.39
C ASP A 167 -7.53 -30.69 5.87
N GLY A 168 -7.32 -29.52 6.46
CA GLY A 168 -6.87 -29.36 7.85
C GLY A 168 -5.38 -29.64 8.10
N LYS A 169 -4.59 -30.01 7.08
CA LYS A 169 -3.13 -30.22 7.18
C LYS A 169 -2.32 -28.97 6.82
N SER A 170 -1.03 -28.98 7.12
CA SER A 170 -0.13 -27.85 6.86
C SER A 170 0.76 -28.06 5.65
N LEU A 171 1.09 -26.96 4.97
CA LEU A 171 2.12 -26.87 3.95
C LEU A 171 3.09 -25.75 4.34
N ALA A 172 4.36 -26.09 4.64
CA ALA A 172 5.35 -25.10 5.05
C ALA A 172 6.56 -25.11 4.09
N LEU A 173 6.92 -23.94 3.56
CA LEU A 173 8.08 -23.75 2.69
C LEU A 173 9.03 -22.74 3.30
N MET A 174 10.31 -23.10 3.36
CA MET A 174 11.34 -22.22 3.92
C MET A 174 12.67 -22.31 3.18
N GLY A 175 13.14 -21.21 2.62
CA GLY A 175 14.45 -21.21 2.00
C GLY A 175 14.98 -19.82 1.73
N GLY A 176 16.08 -19.70 1.00
CA GLY A 176 16.75 -18.43 0.72
C GLY A 176 15.80 -17.38 0.14
N ASN A 177 15.42 -17.56 -1.12
CA ASN A 177 14.28 -16.85 -1.72
C ASN A 177 13.21 -17.87 -2.09
N ILE A 178 11.95 -17.44 -2.09
CA ILE A 178 10.81 -18.27 -2.50
C ILE A 178 10.13 -17.63 -3.71
N LYS A 179 9.93 -18.40 -4.77
CA LYS A 179 9.21 -17.93 -5.96
C LYS A 179 8.09 -18.88 -6.34
N LEU A 180 6.88 -18.37 -6.46
CA LEU A 180 5.75 -19.07 -7.07
C LEU A 180 5.44 -18.44 -8.42
N ASP A 181 5.36 -19.27 -9.45
CA ASP A 181 5.03 -18.85 -10.81
C ASP A 181 3.81 -19.64 -11.28
N GLY A 182 2.68 -18.94 -11.43
CA GLY A 182 1.44 -19.50 -11.95
C GLY A 182 1.56 -19.98 -13.40
N GLY A 183 2.58 -19.51 -14.13
CA GLY A 183 2.89 -19.96 -15.48
C GLY A 183 1.78 -19.68 -16.51
N LYS A 184 1.84 -20.39 -17.64
CA LYS A 184 0.84 -20.29 -18.73
C LYS A 184 -0.18 -21.42 -18.71
N LEU A 185 0.12 -22.51 -18.01
CA LEU A 185 -0.78 -23.66 -17.94
C LEU A 185 -1.93 -23.35 -16.97
N LEU A 186 -3.09 -23.95 -17.22
CA LEU A 186 -4.18 -23.90 -16.27
C LEU A 186 -3.81 -24.78 -15.06
N ASP A 187 -4.06 -24.27 -13.85
CA ASP A 187 -3.88 -25.00 -12.58
C ASP A 187 -2.42 -25.20 -12.09
N THR A 188 -1.47 -24.37 -12.55
CA THR A 188 -0.07 -24.33 -12.08
C THR A 188 0.21 -23.24 -11.05
N GLY A 189 1.35 -23.31 -10.36
CA GLY A 189 1.85 -22.35 -9.37
C GLY A 189 0.96 -22.20 -8.15
N LYS A 190 0.51 -23.32 -7.57
CA LYS A 190 -0.46 -23.35 -6.48
C LYS A 190 0.06 -24.01 -5.22
N LEU A 191 -0.21 -23.39 -4.08
CA LEU A 191 -0.09 -23.97 -2.75
C LEU A 191 -1.47 -24.04 -2.11
N ILE A 192 -1.92 -25.24 -1.77
CA ILE A 192 -3.30 -25.48 -1.30
C ILE A 192 -3.29 -26.28 0.01
N ALA A 193 -3.87 -25.71 1.06
CA ALA A 193 -4.06 -26.35 2.37
C ALA A 193 -5.42 -25.94 2.97
N ARG A 194 -6.51 -26.43 2.39
CA ARG A 194 -7.89 -26.02 2.76
C ARG A 194 -8.17 -26.21 4.24
N SER A 195 -8.63 -25.16 4.93
CA SER A 195 -8.85 -25.15 6.39
C SER A 195 -7.64 -25.57 7.24
N GLY A 196 -6.47 -25.62 6.61
CA GLY A 196 -5.19 -26.07 7.14
C GLY A 196 -4.32 -24.90 7.56
N GLY A 197 -3.02 -25.01 7.27
CA GLY A 197 -2.05 -23.94 7.49
C GLY A 197 -1.07 -23.81 6.32
N ILE A 198 -0.70 -22.59 5.92
CA ILE A 198 0.39 -22.34 4.97
C ILE A 198 1.41 -21.37 5.55
N ASP A 199 2.66 -21.82 5.66
CA ASP A 199 3.75 -20.94 6.13
C ASP A 199 4.83 -20.79 5.04
N LEU A 200 5.13 -19.55 4.66
CA LEU A 200 6.15 -19.17 3.68
C LEU A 200 7.17 -18.23 4.33
N LEU A 201 8.37 -18.74 4.60
CA LEU A 201 9.43 -17.95 5.25
C LEU A 201 10.69 -17.93 4.36
N ALA A 202 11.03 -16.78 3.81
CA ALA A 202 12.28 -16.60 3.07
C ALA A 202 13.41 -16.23 4.05
N VAL A 203 14.29 -17.18 4.36
CA VAL A 203 15.31 -17.09 5.41
C VAL A 203 16.70 -17.11 4.77
N LYS A 204 17.53 -16.11 5.05
CA LYS A 204 18.94 -16.04 4.62
C LYS A 204 19.90 -16.60 5.66
N ASN A 205 19.59 -16.43 6.95
CA ASN A 205 20.35 -17.00 8.06
C ASN A 205 19.47 -17.11 9.32
N GLY A 206 19.92 -17.91 10.29
CA GLY A 206 19.29 -18.03 11.60
C GLY A 206 18.64 -19.38 11.88
N GLU A 207 17.86 -19.43 12.96
CA GLU A 207 17.13 -20.63 13.41
C GLU A 207 15.62 -20.34 13.37
N VAL A 208 14.86 -21.27 12.80
CA VAL A 208 13.39 -21.22 12.77
C VAL A 208 12.85 -22.39 13.57
N SER A 209 12.06 -22.12 14.60
CA SER A 209 11.42 -23.16 15.40
C SER A 209 10.20 -23.75 14.67
N LEU A 210 9.98 -25.04 14.86
CA LEU A 210 8.82 -25.78 14.39
C LEU A 210 7.92 -26.06 15.59
N ALA A 211 6.74 -25.44 15.60
CA ALA A 211 5.68 -25.77 16.53
C ALA A 211 4.71 -26.75 15.86
N ASN A 212 4.31 -27.80 16.57
CA ASN A 212 3.20 -28.65 16.17
C ASN A 212 2.07 -28.45 17.17
N SER A 213 1.01 -27.76 16.74
CA SER A 213 -0.19 -27.54 17.54
C SER A 213 -1.36 -28.24 16.86
N ASN A 214 -1.93 -29.24 17.52
CA ASN A 214 -3.09 -30.01 17.04
C ASN A 214 -2.90 -30.64 15.63
N GLY A 215 -1.67 -31.03 15.28
CA GLY A 215 -1.37 -31.63 13.97
C GLY A 215 -1.15 -30.62 12.84
N LYS A 216 -1.20 -29.32 13.14
CA LYS A 216 -0.75 -28.24 12.24
C LYS A 216 0.70 -27.89 12.56
N ILE A 217 1.55 -27.96 11.54
CA ILE A 217 2.92 -27.46 11.61
C ILE A 217 2.85 -25.94 11.45
N LYS A 218 3.47 -25.22 12.38
CA LYS A 218 3.60 -23.77 12.39
C LYS A 218 5.06 -23.38 12.59
N LEU A 219 5.50 -22.37 11.86
CA LEU A 219 6.85 -21.82 11.95
C LEU A 219 6.88 -20.65 12.93
N GLU A 220 7.87 -20.67 13.81
CA GLU A 220 8.14 -19.61 14.76
C GLU A 220 9.56 -19.09 14.53
N ALA A 221 9.64 -17.96 13.83
CA ALA A 221 10.91 -17.31 13.51
C ALA A 221 11.48 -16.60 14.76
N ALA A 222 12.77 -16.79 15.06
CA ALA A 222 13.48 -16.09 16.12
C ALA A 222 13.68 -14.59 15.80
N GLU A 223 13.98 -13.77 16.82
CA GLU A 223 14.08 -12.29 16.70
C GLU A 223 15.21 -11.78 15.75
N SER A 224 16.16 -12.64 15.34
CA SER A 224 17.37 -12.24 14.62
C SER A 224 17.59 -13.01 13.30
N ILE A 225 16.52 -13.11 12.50
CA ILE A 225 16.57 -13.70 11.15
C ILE A 225 16.76 -12.61 10.10
N GLU A 226 17.75 -12.78 9.22
CA GLU A 226 17.82 -12.06 7.96
C GLU A 226 16.89 -12.74 6.94
N TYR A 227 16.02 -11.97 6.30
CA TYR A 227 15.03 -12.50 5.38
C TYR A 227 15.46 -12.32 3.92
N GLY A 228 15.13 -13.30 3.08
CA GLY A 228 15.18 -13.19 1.63
C GLY A 228 13.86 -12.72 1.03
N ASP A 229 13.73 -12.82 -0.29
CA ASP A 229 12.56 -12.29 -1.00
C ASP A 229 11.54 -13.38 -1.34
N ILE A 230 10.25 -13.00 -1.36
CA ILE A 230 9.13 -13.83 -1.78
C ILE A 230 8.45 -13.18 -2.99
N GLU A 231 8.33 -13.90 -4.09
CA GLU A 231 7.72 -13.41 -5.33
C GLU A 231 6.60 -14.36 -5.78
N LEU A 232 5.38 -13.84 -5.95
CA LEU A 232 4.24 -14.52 -6.56
C LEU A 232 3.92 -13.82 -7.88
N VAL A 233 3.99 -14.57 -8.98
CA VAL A 233 3.87 -14.03 -10.33
C VAL A 233 2.93 -14.85 -11.22
N ASN A 234 2.47 -14.25 -12.32
CA ASN A 234 1.70 -14.90 -13.38
C ASN A 234 0.49 -15.69 -12.87
N GLY A 235 -0.27 -15.13 -11.93
CA GLY A 235 -1.45 -15.80 -11.37
C GLY A 235 -1.14 -16.87 -10.33
N ALA A 236 0.06 -16.87 -9.73
CA ALA A 236 0.39 -17.75 -8.62
C ALA A 236 -0.65 -17.64 -7.48
N ASN A 237 -0.98 -18.77 -6.86
CA ASN A 237 -2.06 -18.86 -5.88
C ASN A 237 -1.63 -19.60 -4.60
N VAL A 238 -1.73 -18.91 -3.46
CA VAL A 238 -1.59 -19.48 -2.11
C VAL A 238 -2.96 -19.49 -1.45
N ASN A 239 -3.48 -20.67 -1.11
CA ASN A 239 -4.88 -20.83 -0.74
C ASN A 239 -5.08 -21.78 0.45
N ALA A 240 -5.54 -21.22 1.57
CA ALA A 240 -5.97 -21.97 2.75
C ALA A 240 -7.49 -21.86 3.01
N SER A 241 -8.26 -21.31 2.08
CA SER A 241 -9.72 -21.16 2.18
C SER A 241 -10.43 -22.51 2.32
N GLY A 242 -11.52 -22.55 3.09
CA GLY A 242 -12.32 -23.76 3.30
C GLY A 242 -13.42 -23.58 4.34
N ASN A 243 -13.92 -24.67 4.94
CA ASN A 243 -15.00 -24.61 5.94
C ASN A 243 -14.68 -23.66 7.11
N SER A 244 -13.43 -23.68 7.55
CA SER A 244 -12.74 -22.57 8.22
C SER A 244 -11.72 -21.98 7.25
N GLY A 245 -11.53 -20.67 7.21
CA GLY A 245 -10.30 -20.09 6.66
C GLY A 245 -9.08 -20.63 7.43
N GLY A 246 -8.07 -21.16 6.76
CA GLY A 246 -6.86 -21.69 7.40
C GLY A 246 -5.86 -20.61 7.84
N GLY A 247 -4.89 -20.96 8.66
CA GLY A 247 -3.83 -20.01 9.03
C GLY A 247 -2.88 -19.80 7.85
N ILE A 248 -2.48 -18.56 7.56
CA ILE A 248 -1.40 -18.31 6.60
C ILE A 248 -0.40 -17.34 7.22
N GLN A 249 0.89 -17.69 7.16
CA GLN A 249 1.97 -16.79 7.52
C GLN A 249 2.94 -16.62 6.35
N VAL A 250 3.22 -15.38 5.97
CA VAL A 250 4.23 -15.05 4.97
C VAL A 250 5.22 -14.07 5.57
N ARG A 251 6.52 -14.42 5.56
CA ARG A 251 7.59 -13.55 6.08
C ARG A 251 8.77 -13.50 5.11
N GLY A 252 9.15 -12.28 4.75
CA GLY A 252 10.25 -12.01 3.84
C GLY A 252 10.81 -10.61 4.03
N ARG A 253 11.83 -10.26 3.26
CA ARG A 253 12.35 -8.90 3.15
C ARG A 253 11.48 -8.10 2.21
N ASN A 254 11.42 -8.51 0.95
CA ASN A 254 10.42 -8.05 -0.01
C ASN A 254 9.42 -9.17 -0.26
N ILE A 255 8.13 -8.84 -0.29
CA ILE A 255 7.04 -9.72 -0.68
C ILE A 255 6.32 -9.03 -1.84
N ILE A 256 6.28 -9.67 -3.00
CA ILE A 256 5.74 -9.09 -4.23
C ILE A 256 4.68 -10.02 -4.79
N LEU A 257 3.46 -9.52 -4.94
CA LEU A 257 2.35 -10.17 -5.65
C LEU A 257 2.07 -9.39 -6.92
N LYS A 258 2.21 -10.04 -8.08
CA LYS A 258 2.02 -9.41 -9.38
C LYS A 258 1.26 -10.31 -10.34
N ASP A 259 0.70 -9.68 -11.37
CA ASP A 259 0.05 -10.36 -12.49
C ASP A 259 -1.09 -11.29 -12.04
N LYS A 260 -2.06 -10.75 -11.30
CA LYS A 260 -3.25 -11.46 -10.78
C LYS A 260 -2.93 -12.57 -9.77
N SER A 261 -1.79 -12.47 -9.10
CA SER A 261 -1.42 -13.40 -8.03
C SER A 261 -2.29 -13.20 -6.80
N LYS A 262 -2.53 -14.29 -6.06
CA LYS A 262 -3.49 -14.29 -4.95
C LYS A 262 -2.99 -15.06 -3.73
N ILE A 263 -3.14 -14.45 -2.57
CA ILE A 263 -3.05 -15.11 -1.26
C ILE A 263 -4.44 -15.05 -0.62
N SER A 264 -5.02 -16.20 -0.29
CA SER A 264 -6.40 -16.27 0.23
C SER A 264 -6.59 -17.22 1.40
N SER A 265 -7.32 -16.78 2.41
CA SER A 265 -7.79 -17.62 3.51
C SER A 265 -9.24 -17.36 3.90
N ASN A 266 -10.14 -17.54 2.94
CA ASN A 266 -11.54 -17.22 3.10
C ASN A 266 -12.27 -18.27 3.95
N THR A 267 -13.22 -17.82 4.78
CA THR A 267 -14.18 -18.70 5.46
C THR A 267 -15.34 -19.00 4.51
N GLU A 268 -15.45 -20.25 4.07
CA GLU A 268 -16.46 -20.73 3.11
C GLU A 268 -17.62 -21.49 3.77
N GLY A 269 -17.51 -21.80 5.06
CA GLY A 269 -18.46 -22.67 5.77
C GLY A 269 -18.89 -22.13 7.13
N ASN A 270 -18.98 -23.03 8.11
CA ASN A 270 -19.47 -22.71 9.45
C ASN A 270 -18.37 -22.59 10.52
N GLY A 271 -17.11 -22.80 10.13
CA GLY A 271 -15.97 -22.75 11.04
C GLY A 271 -15.45 -21.33 11.21
N SER A 272 -14.67 -21.10 12.26
CA SER A 272 -13.99 -19.82 12.49
C SER A 272 -12.70 -19.76 11.67
N GLY A 273 -12.46 -18.65 10.99
CA GLY A 273 -11.24 -18.40 10.23
C GLY A 273 -10.03 -18.19 11.13
N GLU A 274 -8.89 -18.74 10.73
CA GLU A 274 -7.59 -18.46 11.33
C GLU A 274 -6.95 -17.23 10.68
N LYS A 275 -5.96 -16.66 11.38
CA LYS A 275 -5.28 -15.43 10.97
C LYS A 275 -4.47 -15.58 9.67
N LEU A 276 -4.59 -14.60 8.79
CA LEU A 276 -3.69 -14.37 7.65
C LEU A 276 -2.71 -13.25 8.01
N ASN A 277 -1.41 -13.57 8.06
CA ASN A 277 -0.38 -12.66 8.55
C ASN A 277 0.77 -12.49 7.55
N ILE A 278 0.95 -11.27 7.05
CA ILE A 278 2.02 -10.90 6.12
C ILE A 278 3.01 -9.98 6.81
N THR A 279 4.29 -10.32 6.77
CA THR A 279 5.36 -9.52 7.38
C THR A 279 6.51 -9.33 6.37
N ALA A 280 6.68 -8.09 5.88
CA ALA A 280 7.77 -7.72 4.99
C ALA A 280 8.73 -6.75 5.69
N THR A 281 9.97 -7.13 5.96
CA THR A 281 10.91 -6.22 6.66
C THR A 281 11.34 -5.01 5.81
N ASP A 282 11.01 -5.01 4.51
CA ASP A 282 11.15 -3.90 3.58
C ASP A 282 9.85 -3.52 2.90
N LEU A 283 9.47 -4.27 1.87
CA LEU A 283 8.43 -3.91 0.93
C LEU A 283 7.40 -5.03 0.83
N LEU A 284 6.14 -4.69 1.03
CA LEU A 284 5.03 -5.47 0.50
C LEU A 284 4.47 -4.71 -0.71
N GLN A 285 4.46 -5.36 -1.88
CA GLN A 285 3.88 -4.83 -3.09
C GLN A 285 2.77 -5.77 -3.60
N ILE A 286 1.60 -5.19 -3.88
CA ILE A 286 0.46 -5.87 -4.49
C ILE A 286 0.09 -5.09 -5.74
N ASN A 287 0.36 -5.66 -6.91
CA ASN A 287 0.21 -4.97 -8.19
C ASN A 287 -0.45 -5.85 -9.26
N ALA A 288 -0.90 -5.19 -10.33
CA ALA A 288 -1.53 -5.78 -11.50
C ALA A 288 -2.69 -6.73 -11.14
N GLU A 289 -3.76 -6.18 -10.55
CA GLU A 289 -4.98 -6.90 -10.16
C GLU A 289 -4.71 -8.10 -9.21
N SER A 290 -3.68 -8.00 -8.37
CA SER A 290 -3.35 -9.04 -7.39
C SER A 290 -4.16 -8.88 -6.09
N GLU A 291 -4.31 -9.96 -5.34
CA GLU A 291 -5.25 -10.06 -4.23
C GLU A 291 -4.62 -10.65 -2.95
N LEU A 292 -4.90 -10.01 -1.82
CA LEU A 292 -4.65 -10.52 -0.47
C LEU A 292 -5.97 -10.53 0.31
N VAL A 293 -6.55 -11.71 0.57
CA VAL A 293 -7.95 -11.81 1.03
C VAL A 293 -8.18 -12.82 2.16
N ALA A 294 -9.09 -12.49 3.09
CA ALA A 294 -9.52 -13.35 4.20
C ALA A 294 -11.04 -13.32 4.43
N ASP A 295 -11.81 -13.10 3.36
CA ASP A 295 -13.24 -12.80 3.42
C ASP A 295 -14.11 -13.93 4.01
N VAL A 296 -15.25 -13.55 4.60
CA VAL A 296 -16.37 -14.47 4.85
C VAL A 296 -17.21 -14.58 3.59
N GLN A 297 -17.23 -15.76 2.96
CA GLN A 297 -17.92 -15.95 1.68
C GLN A 297 -19.44 -15.98 1.81
N LYS A 298 -20.11 -15.81 0.68
CA LYS A 298 -21.57 -15.93 0.58
C LYS A 298 -22.03 -17.27 1.19
N GLU A 299 -23.12 -17.24 1.94
CA GLU A 299 -23.73 -18.40 2.62
C GLU A 299 -22.91 -18.97 3.80
N ALA A 300 -21.68 -18.52 4.04
CA ALA A 300 -20.91 -18.92 5.21
C ALA A 300 -21.58 -18.41 6.49
N THR A 301 -21.66 -19.26 7.52
CA THR A 301 -22.19 -18.91 8.85
C THR A 301 -21.10 -18.87 9.92
N GLY A 302 -19.87 -19.21 9.56
CA GLY A 302 -18.69 -19.11 10.41
C GLY A 302 -18.07 -17.72 10.34
N THR A 303 -17.21 -17.41 11.31
CA THR A 303 -16.58 -16.08 11.40
C THR A 303 -15.33 -15.98 10.53
N GLY A 304 -15.00 -14.77 10.09
CA GLY A 304 -13.75 -14.44 9.42
C GLY A 304 -12.55 -14.57 10.35
N GLY A 305 -11.36 -14.72 9.75
CA GLY A 305 -10.09 -14.60 10.47
C GLY A 305 -9.53 -13.19 10.31
N ASP A 306 -8.67 -12.77 11.24
CA ASP A 306 -8.02 -11.47 11.13
C ASP A 306 -6.99 -11.46 9.99
N LEU A 307 -6.88 -10.32 9.32
CA LEU A 307 -5.83 -10.03 8.35
C LEU A 307 -4.87 -9.00 8.93
N VAL A 308 -3.59 -9.36 9.03
CA VAL A 308 -2.55 -8.46 9.55
C VAL A 308 -1.41 -8.30 8.58
N VAL A 309 -1.09 -7.04 8.30
CA VAL A 309 0.00 -6.63 7.41
C VAL A 309 0.98 -5.78 8.19
N ASP A 310 2.23 -6.22 8.25
CA ASP A 310 3.35 -5.49 8.84
C ASP A 310 4.43 -5.31 7.78
N SER A 311 4.81 -4.05 7.52
CA SER A 311 5.88 -3.75 6.57
C SER A 311 6.62 -2.47 6.89
N ARG A 312 7.74 -2.20 6.22
CA ARG A 312 8.30 -0.84 6.21
C ARG A 312 7.65 0.02 5.12
N ARG A 313 7.34 -0.56 3.96
CA ARG A 313 6.60 0.09 2.87
C ARG A 313 5.53 -0.86 2.34
N LEU A 314 4.33 -0.34 2.13
CA LEU A 314 3.23 -1.03 1.48
C LEU A 314 2.79 -0.26 0.24
N LEU A 315 2.86 -0.93 -0.91
CA LEU A 315 2.45 -0.41 -2.22
C LEU A 315 1.30 -1.25 -2.77
N VAL A 316 0.15 -0.62 -3.00
CA VAL A 316 -1.03 -1.28 -3.58
C VAL A 316 -1.46 -0.51 -4.83
N ASN A 317 -1.33 -1.12 -6.00
CA ASN A 317 -1.56 -0.43 -7.26
C ASN A 317 -2.16 -1.31 -8.38
N ASP A 318 -2.51 -0.69 -9.49
CA ASP A 318 -3.11 -1.33 -10.66
C ASP A 318 -4.35 -2.18 -10.32
N ARG A 319 -5.35 -1.59 -9.64
CA ARG A 319 -6.60 -2.26 -9.23
C ARG A 319 -6.41 -3.49 -8.34
N SER A 320 -5.35 -3.49 -7.54
CA SER A 320 -5.11 -4.57 -6.59
C SER A 320 -6.00 -4.44 -5.35
N LEU A 321 -6.17 -5.54 -4.63
CA LEU A 321 -7.13 -5.64 -3.52
C LEU A 321 -6.48 -6.26 -2.26
N ILE A 322 -6.67 -5.59 -1.13
CA ILE A 322 -6.55 -6.18 0.21
C ILE A 322 -7.97 -6.24 0.80
N SER A 323 -8.46 -7.43 1.16
CA SER A 323 -9.86 -7.60 1.58
C SER A 323 -10.01 -8.48 2.82
N ASN A 324 -10.84 -8.05 3.76
CA ASN A 324 -11.38 -8.87 4.85
C ASN A 324 -12.90 -8.66 4.98
N SER A 325 -13.59 -8.74 3.84
CA SER A 325 -14.99 -8.35 3.69
C SER A 325 -15.96 -9.48 4.09
N THR A 326 -17.20 -9.10 4.42
CA THR A 326 -18.24 -10.04 4.90
C THR A 326 -19.37 -10.18 3.88
N PHE A 327 -19.37 -11.26 3.11
CA PHE A 327 -20.45 -11.61 2.17
C PHE A 327 -21.48 -12.59 2.76
N GLY A 328 -21.17 -13.20 3.90
CA GLY A 328 -21.95 -14.26 4.53
C GLY A 328 -22.87 -13.82 5.67
N PHE A 329 -23.30 -14.80 6.46
CA PHE A 329 -24.09 -14.63 7.68
C PHE A 329 -23.23 -14.55 8.94
N GLY A 330 -22.01 -15.10 8.91
CA GLY A 330 -21.07 -14.97 10.01
C GLY A 330 -20.29 -13.65 9.93
N ASP A 331 -19.81 -13.20 11.09
CA ASP A 331 -19.14 -11.90 11.22
C ASP A 331 -17.72 -11.93 10.64
N GLY A 332 -17.28 -10.79 10.09
CA GLY A 332 -15.94 -10.60 9.54
C GLY A 332 -14.85 -10.55 10.61
N GLY A 333 -13.60 -10.74 10.19
CA GLY A 333 -12.43 -10.49 11.04
C GLY A 333 -11.89 -9.08 10.86
N ASP A 334 -10.98 -8.65 11.74
CA ASP A 334 -10.40 -7.31 11.68
C ASP A 334 -9.27 -7.24 10.63
N LEU A 335 -9.02 -6.04 10.11
CA LEU A 335 -7.86 -5.74 9.27
C LEU A 335 -6.94 -4.75 9.98
N THR A 336 -5.70 -5.15 10.24
CA THR A 336 -4.66 -4.27 10.80
C THR A 336 -3.50 -4.11 9.82
N ILE A 337 -3.18 -2.86 9.49
CA ILE A 337 -2.04 -2.51 8.64
C ILE A 337 -1.09 -1.62 9.44
N LYS A 338 0.15 -2.09 9.59
CA LYS A 338 1.25 -1.34 10.20
C LYS A 338 2.35 -1.16 9.17
N THR A 339 2.64 0.08 8.80
CA THR A 339 3.72 0.38 7.87
C THR A 339 4.37 1.72 8.14
N SER A 340 5.54 2.02 7.59
CA SER A 340 6.04 3.40 7.65
C SER A 340 5.47 4.24 6.51
N ASN A 341 5.23 3.64 5.35
CA ASN A 341 4.71 4.34 4.19
C ASN A 341 3.70 3.46 3.46
N LEU A 342 2.46 3.95 3.34
CA LEU A 342 1.37 3.31 2.61
C LEU A 342 1.00 4.17 1.40
N GLN A 343 1.09 3.58 0.22
CA GLN A 343 0.68 4.19 -1.04
C GLN A 343 -0.34 3.31 -1.75
N ILE A 344 -1.48 3.90 -2.10
CA ILE A 344 -2.57 3.24 -2.80
C ILE A 344 -2.96 4.09 -4.01
N TYR A 345 -2.86 3.54 -5.22
CA TYR A 345 -3.18 4.26 -6.46
C TYR A 345 -3.75 3.36 -7.55
N ASP A 346 -4.14 3.96 -8.68
CA ASP A 346 -4.72 3.29 -9.84
C ASP A 346 -6.00 2.49 -9.56
N GLY A 347 -6.86 3.02 -8.68
CA GLY A 347 -8.15 2.42 -8.34
C GLY A 347 -8.05 1.15 -7.51
N SER A 348 -6.97 1.01 -6.74
CA SER A 348 -6.77 -0.11 -5.83
C SER A 348 -7.58 0.06 -4.55
N GLN A 349 -7.79 -1.05 -3.83
CA GLN A 349 -8.74 -1.09 -2.72
C GLN A 349 -8.17 -1.79 -1.48
N ILE A 350 -8.52 -1.25 -0.31
CA ILE A 350 -8.40 -1.90 0.99
C ILE A 350 -9.81 -1.94 1.58
N ASP A 351 -10.35 -3.14 1.81
CA ASP A 351 -11.78 -3.31 2.07
C ASP A 351 -12.06 -4.24 3.25
N VAL A 352 -12.97 -3.83 4.13
CA VAL A 352 -13.60 -4.65 5.18
C VAL A 352 -15.13 -4.50 5.15
N THR A 353 -15.68 -4.20 3.97
CA THR A 353 -17.10 -3.92 3.78
C THR A 353 -17.96 -5.16 4.01
N THR A 354 -19.11 -4.94 4.63
CA THR A 354 -20.16 -5.94 4.80
C THR A 354 -21.19 -5.86 3.67
N PHE A 355 -21.54 -6.98 3.06
CA PHE A 355 -22.50 -7.06 1.94
C PHE A 355 -23.76 -7.86 2.25
N SER A 356 -23.91 -8.38 3.48
CA SER A 356 -24.97 -9.32 3.84
C SER A 356 -25.38 -9.16 5.31
N PHE A 357 -25.62 -10.26 6.04
CA PHE A 357 -26.17 -10.25 7.40
C PHE A 357 -25.13 -10.21 8.51
N GLY A 358 -23.95 -10.80 8.32
CA GLY A 358 -22.88 -10.80 9.33
C GLY A 358 -22.29 -9.41 9.50
N ASP A 359 -21.84 -9.06 10.70
CA ASP A 359 -21.23 -7.76 10.95
C ASP A 359 -19.82 -7.67 10.34
N GLY A 360 -19.36 -6.47 10.04
CA GLY A 360 -18.01 -6.20 9.51
C GLY A 360 -16.97 -6.10 10.62
N GLY A 361 -15.72 -6.44 10.31
CA GLY A 361 -14.60 -6.21 11.22
C GLY A 361 -14.09 -4.77 11.17
N ASP A 362 -13.34 -4.37 12.19
CA ASP A 362 -12.70 -3.05 12.26
C ASP A 362 -11.47 -2.98 11.35
N LEU A 363 -11.18 -1.77 10.84
CA LEU A 363 -9.98 -1.46 10.08
C LEU A 363 -9.08 -0.50 10.87
N THR A 364 -7.86 -0.92 11.15
CA THR A 364 -6.82 -0.08 11.76
C THR A 364 -5.62 0.09 10.84
N ILE A 365 -5.23 1.34 10.57
CA ILE A 365 -4.01 1.68 9.83
C ILE A 365 -3.12 2.58 10.69
N GLU A 366 -1.92 2.08 10.99
CA GLU A 366 -0.85 2.84 11.66
C GLU A 366 0.29 3.06 10.66
N THR A 367 0.56 4.32 10.32
CA THR A 367 1.64 4.68 9.41
C THR A 367 2.32 6.01 9.73
N ILE A 368 3.45 6.30 9.10
CA ILE A 368 4.00 7.67 9.11
C ILE A 368 3.35 8.46 7.97
N SER A 369 3.21 7.86 6.79
CA SER A 369 2.61 8.51 5.62
C SER A 369 1.59 7.59 4.96
N LEU A 370 0.39 8.11 4.73
CA LEU A 370 -0.68 7.48 3.95
C LEU A 370 -1.02 8.36 2.74
N GLN A 371 -0.91 7.79 1.55
CA GLN A 371 -1.28 8.45 0.29
C GLN A 371 -2.29 7.59 -0.48
N VAL A 372 -3.43 8.17 -0.83
CA VAL A 372 -4.51 7.51 -1.58
C VAL A 372 -4.88 8.34 -2.80
N TYR A 373 -4.59 7.80 -3.99
CA TYR A 373 -4.68 8.51 -5.27
C TYR A 373 -5.48 7.78 -6.34
N ASP A 374 -5.82 8.51 -7.39
CA ASP A 374 -6.32 7.99 -8.67
C ASP A 374 -7.53 7.04 -8.56
N GLY A 375 -8.49 7.43 -7.71
CA GLY A 375 -9.74 6.71 -7.47
C GLY A 375 -9.61 5.48 -6.56
N SER A 376 -8.50 5.38 -5.81
CA SER A 376 -8.28 4.29 -4.85
C SER A 376 -9.05 4.50 -3.55
N GLN A 377 -9.44 3.42 -2.89
CA GLN A 377 -10.40 3.48 -1.79
C GLN A 377 -9.94 2.64 -0.60
N ILE A 378 -10.19 3.17 0.60
CA ILE A 378 -10.10 2.44 1.85
C ILE A 378 -11.51 2.42 2.45
N SER A 379 -12.06 1.24 2.71
CA SER A 379 -13.48 1.06 2.99
C SER A 379 -13.75 0.15 4.18
N SER A 380 -14.65 0.59 5.06
CA SER A 380 -15.20 -0.16 6.20
C SER A 380 -16.72 0.07 6.29
N GLY A 381 -17.41 0.00 5.14
CA GLY A 381 -18.84 0.29 5.06
C GLY A 381 -19.72 -0.94 5.19
N THR A 382 -21.02 -0.73 4.98
CA THR A 382 -21.98 -1.80 4.75
C THR A 382 -22.81 -1.49 3.51
N SER A 383 -23.07 -2.51 2.70
CA SER A 383 -24.06 -2.52 1.61
C SER A 383 -25.15 -3.58 1.87
N GLY A 384 -25.24 -4.08 3.11
CA GLY A 384 -26.18 -5.12 3.53
C GLY A 384 -26.89 -4.78 4.84
N LYS A 385 -27.34 -5.80 5.58
CA LYS A 385 -28.05 -5.64 6.86
C LYS A 385 -27.13 -5.63 8.07
N GLY A 386 -25.97 -6.27 7.97
CA GLY A 386 -24.95 -6.27 9.00
C GLY A 386 -24.41 -4.86 9.23
N THR A 387 -24.00 -4.60 10.46
CA THR A 387 -23.36 -3.36 10.87
C THR A 387 -21.93 -3.32 10.36
N ALA A 388 -21.49 -2.17 9.87
CA ALA A 388 -20.12 -1.99 9.43
C ALA A 388 -19.17 -1.82 10.63
N GLY A 389 -17.93 -2.29 10.50
CA GLY A 389 -16.86 -2.00 11.45
C GLY A 389 -16.38 -0.55 11.37
N ASN A 390 -15.66 -0.11 12.40
CA ASN A 390 -15.07 1.23 12.45
C ASN A 390 -13.73 1.27 11.72
N MET A 391 -13.35 2.47 11.26
CA MET A 391 -12.05 2.75 10.67
C MET A 391 -11.25 3.69 11.56
N GLU A 392 -10.05 3.26 11.96
CA GLU A 392 -9.07 4.08 12.66
C GLU A 392 -7.80 4.27 11.82
N ILE A 393 -7.47 5.53 11.52
CA ILE A 393 -6.27 5.92 10.79
C ILE A 393 -5.37 6.78 11.68
N LYS A 394 -4.14 6.33 11.89
CA LYS A 394 -3.07 7.07 12.58
C LYS A 394 -1.92 7.30 11.61
N ALA A 395 -1.65 8.55 11.26
CA ALA A 395 -0.58 8.93 10.32
C ALA A 395 0.13 10.21 10.75
N ASP A 396 1.40 10.45 10.39
CA ASP A 396 1.92 11.82 10.45
C ASP A 396 1.38 12.66 9.29
N LEU A 397 1.38 12.09 8.09
CA LEU A 397 0.80 12.67 6.89
C LEU A 397 -0.30 11.77 6.33
N LEU A 398 -1.50 12.32 6.15
CA LEU A 398 -2.57 11.71 5.37
C LEU A 398 -2.89 12.61 4.18
N GLU A 399 -2.68 12.09 2.97
CA GLU A 399 -3.00 12.79 1.72
C GLU A 399 -3.95 11.95 0.86
N LEU A 400 -5.09 12.53 0.51
CA LEU A 400 -6.09 11.97 -0.39
C LEU A 400 -6.19 12.88 -1.61
N ALA A 401 -6.02 12.36 -2.83
CA ALA A 401 -6.18 13.18 -4.03
C ALA A 401 -6.81 12.45 -5.21
N GLY A 402 -7.62 13.19 -5.97
CA GLY A 402 -8.12 12.75 -7.27
C GLY A 402 -9.32 11.82 -7.20
N PHE A 403 -9.70 11.36 -8.39
CA PHE A 403 -10.77 10.41 -8.64
C PHE A 403 -10.45 9.68 -9.95
N SER A 404 -11.14 8.58 -10.20
CA SER A 404 -11.10 7.89 -11.48
C SER A 404 -12.49 7.45 -11.91
N ARG A 405 -12.59 6.75 -13.05
CA ARG A 405 -13.82 6.08 -13.48
C ARG A 405 -14.37 5.06 -12.47
N LEU A 406 -13.56 4.64 -11.49
CA LEU A 406 -13.94 3.71 -10.44
C LEU A 406 -14.51 4.41 -9.19
N GLY A 407 -14.40 5.74 -9.10
CA GLY A 407 -14.90 6.53 -7.98
C GLY A 407 -13.88 7.57 -7.49
N LYS A 408 -14.23 8.26 -6.41
CA LYS A 408 -13.35 9.22 -5.74
C LYS A 408 -12.25 8.50 -4.96
N SER A 409 -11.07 9.08 -4.89
CA SER A 409 -10.07 8.63 -3.91
C SER A 409 -10.56 8.96 -2.51
N GLY A 410 -10.37 8.07 -1.53
CA GLY A 410 -10.85 8.40 -0.19
C GLY A 410 -10.92 7.30 0.84
N LEU A 411 -11.48 7.71 1.98
CA LEU A 411 -11.85 6.85 3.11
C LEU A 411 -13.38 6.75 3.17
N PHE A 412 -13.91 5.54 3.32
CA PHE A 412 -15.33 5.25 3.18
C PHE A 412 -15.85 4.35 4.31
N ALA A 413 -16.76 4.86 5.15
CA ALA A 413 -17.44 4.11 6.20
C ALA A 413 -18.96 4.18 6.02
N ASN A 414 -19.41 3.95 4.78
CA ASN A 414 -20.79 4.24 4.37
C ASN A 414 -21.81 3.20 4.81
N ALA A 415 -23.10 3.58 4.80
CA ALA A 415 -24.25 2.66 4.88
C ALA A 415 -25.06 2.69 3.58
N LEU A 416 -24.86 1.73 2.68
CA LEU A 416 -25.40 1.74 1.32
C LEU A 416 -26.49 0.67 1.13
N GLU A 417 -27.36 0.88 0.13
CA GLU A 417 -28.40 -0.02 -0.41
C GLU A 417 -29.47 -0.55 0.57
N GLU A 418 -29.11 -1.05 1.75
CA GLU A 418 -30.00 -1.66 2.73
C GLU A 418 -30.04 -0.87 4.06
N ASN A 419 -30.34 -1.56 5.17
CA ASN A 419 -30.60 -0.97 6.49
C ASN A 419 -29.47 -1.21 7.50
N GLY A 420 -28.31 -1.72 7.08
CA GLY A 420 -27.12 -1.81 7.91
C GLY A 420 -26.61 -0.43 8.32
N GLN A 421 -26.01 -0.34 9.50
CA GLN A 421 -25.47 0.92 10.03
C GLN A 421 -24.03 1.14 9.57
N GLY A 422 -23.69 2.38 9.23
CA GLY A 422 -22.35 2.77 8.77
C GLY A 422 -21.35 2.80 9.92
N GLY A 423 -20.08 2.60 9.60
CA GLY A 423 -19.00 2.60 10.57
C GLY A 423 -18.61 4.02 10.99
N ASN A 424 -18.03 4.19 12.18
CA ASN A 424 -17.40 5.46 12.52
C ASN A 424 -15.99 5.52 11.93
N LEU A 425 -15.56 6.74 11.58
CA LEU A 425 -14.24 7.00 11.03
C LEU A 425 -13.48 7.93 11.97
N SER A 426 -12.30 7.50 12.41
CA SER A 426 -11.39 8.26 13.26
C SER A 426 -10.06 8.50 12.54
N VAL A 427 -9.67 9.77 12.36
CA VAL A 427 -8.37 10.16 11.81
C VAL A 427 -7.58 10.92 12.87
N THR A 428 -6.39 10.44 13.17
CA THR A 428 -5.38 11.21 13.91
C THR A 428 -4.20 11.45 12.98
N ALA A 429 -3.92 12.71 12.66
CA ALA A 429 -2.74 13.03 11.87
C ALA A 429 -2.06 14.35 12.19
N ASN A 430 -0.75 14.48 11.97
CA ASN A 430 -0.11 15.80 12.06
C ASN A 430 -0.56 16.72 10.92
N ARG A 431 -0.72 16.17 9.71
CA ARG A 431 -1.19 16.89 8.53
C ARG A 431 -2.17 16.06 7.72
N LEU A 432 -3.38 16.59 7.52
CA LEU A 432 -4.42 16.04 6.65
C LEU A 432 -4.61 16.93 5.42
N ILE A 433 -4.49 16.35 4.23
CA ILE A 433 -4.71 17.02 2.94
C ILE A 433 -5.73 16.21 2.15
N ILE A 434 -6.82 16.86 1.73
CA ILE A 434 -7.86 16.28 0.87
C ILE A 434 -8.01 17.20 -0.33
N ARG A 435 -7.66 16.72 -1.52
CA ARG A 435 -7.67 17.57 -2.71
C ARG A 435 -8.19 16.91 -3.97
N ASP A 436 -8.46 17.73 -4.98
CA ASP A 436 -8.80 17.30 -6.34
C ASP A 436 -10.02 16.34 -6.38
N GLY A 437 -11.06 16.65 -5.61
CA GLY A 437 -12.29 15.84 -5.55
C GLY A 437 -12.26 14.63 -4.61
N ALA A 438 -11.13 14.37 -3.92
CA ALA A 438 -11.03 13.28 -2.95
C ALA A 438 -11.94 13.50 -1.72
N THR A 439 -12.23 12.41 -0.99
CA THR A 439 -13.28 12.45 0.04
C THR A 439 -12.96 11.61 1.28
N ILE A 440 -13.44 12.09 2.43
CA ILE A 440 -13.70 11.27 3.63
C ILE A 440 -15.22 11.18 3.76
N ASN A 441 -15.78 9.97 3.78
CA ASN A 441 -17.22 9.77 3.66
C ASN A 441 -17.72 8.69 4.65
N ALA A 442 -18.64 9.05 5.53
CA ALA A 442 -19.37 8.13 6.41
C ALA A 442 -20.90 8.20 6.19
N SER A 443 -21.31 8.70 5.02
CA SER A 443 -22.71 8.91 4.66
C SER A 443 -23.43 7.61 4.28
N ASN A 444 -24.72 7.69 4.02
CA ASN A 444 -25.48 6.62 3.37
C ASN A 444 -25.69 6.87 1.86
N PHE A 445 -24.88 7.74 1.25
CA PHE A 445 -24.88 8.00 -0.19
C PHE A 445 -23.70 7.32 -0.88
N LEU A 446 -23.92 6.88 -2.12
CA LEU A 446 -22.83 6.47 -2.99
C LEU A 446 -21.93 7.69 -3.27
N SER A 447 -20.62 7.50 -3.22
CA SER A 447 -19.65 8.58 -3.46
C SER A 447 -19.74 9.19 -4.87
N THR A 448 -20.27 8.41 -5.81
CA THR A 448 -20.54 8.79 -7.21
C THR A 448 -21.94 9.40 -7.41
N ASP A 449 -22.85 9.22 -6.46
CA ASP A 449 -24.22 9.74 -6.52
C ASP A 449 -24.60 10.39 -5.18
N PRO A 450 -23.95 11.51 -4.81
CA PRO A 450 -24.24 12.23 -3.57
C PRO A 450 -25.65 12.86 -3.56
N GLU A 451 -26.32 12.89 -4.71
CA GLU A 451 -27.69 13.38 -4.83
C GLU A 451 -28.75 12.28 -4.73
N ASN A 452 -28.37 11.00 -4.65
CA ASN A 452 -29.27 9.86 -4.68
C ASN A 452 -30.22 9.86 -5.89
N LYS A 453 -29.69 10.26 -7.06
CA LYS A 453 -30.42 10.22 -8.35
C LYS A 453 -30.81 8.79 -8.72
N ASP A 454 -29.99 7.82 -8.34
CA ASP A 454 -30.20 6.40 -8.61
C ASP A 454 -31.10 5.72 -7.58
N GLY A 455 -31.49 6.43 -6.51
CA GLY A 455 -32.37 5.90 -5.47
C GLY A 455 -31.75 4.78 -4.63
N LYS A 456 -30.42 4.66 -4.62
CA LYS A 456 -29.64 3.59 -3.98
C LYS A 456 -29.02 3.97 -2.63
N ALA A 457 -29.26 5.18 -2.14
CA ALA A 457 -28.80 5.55 -0.81
C ALA A 457 -29.40 4.60 0.24
N GLY A 458 -28.57 4.19 1.20
CA GLY A 458 -29.00 3.33 2.29
C GLY A 458 -30.00 4.04 3.21
N ILE A 459 -30.71 3.24 3.99
CA ILE A 459 -31.69 3.72 4.98
C ILE A 459 -31.24 3.48 6.43
N GLY A 460 -30.10 2.81 6.62
CA GLY A 460 -29.44 2.71 7.92
C GLY A 460 -28.80 4.03 8.35
N ALA A 461 -28.43 4.10 9.63
CA ALA A 461 -27.75 5.25 10.21
C ALA A 461 -26.43 5.54 9.51
N ALA A 462 -26.17 6.82 9.23
CA ALA A 462 -24.85 7.27 8.79
C ALA A 462 -23.84 7.21 9.95
N GLY A 463 -22.56 7.02 9.63
CA GLY A 463 -21.48 6.99 10.61
C GLY A 463 -21.03 8.39 11.03
N ASN A 464 -20.28 8.46 12.14
CA ASN A 464 -19.65 9.72 12.57
C ASN A 464 -18.19 9.80 12.08
N ILE A 465 -17.73 11.02 11.83
CA ILE A 465 -16.34 11.32 11.48
C ILE A 465 -15.71 12.11 12.62
N ASN A 466 -14.59 11.62 13.14
CA ASN A 466 -13.77 12.29 14.15
C ASN A 466 -12.37 12.54 13.57
N ILE A 467 -11.95 13.80 13.50
CA ILE A 467 -10.64 14.17 12.98
C ILE A 467 -9.89 14.98 14.04
N ASN A 468 -8.70 14.52 14.39
CA ASN A 468 -7.74 15.26 15.18
C ASN A 468 -6.48 15.49 14.34
N SER A 469 -6.25 16.73 13.93
CA SER A 469 -5.06 17.05 13.16
C SER A 469 -4.55 18.47 13.34
N SER A 470 -3.23 18.64 13.46
CA SER A 470 -2.65 19.98 13.62
C SER A 470 -2.99 20.89 12.42
N PHE A 471 -2.92 20.36 11.19
CA PHE A 471 -3.24 21.10 9.98
C PHE A 471 -4.14 20.29 9.06
N ILE A 472 -5.27 20.88 8.67
CA ILE A 472 -6.23 20.30 7.73
C ILE A 472 -6.37 21.25 6.53
N LEU A 473 -6.15 20.73 5.32
CA LEU A 473 -6.39 21.43 4.06
C LEU A 473 -7.36 20.64 3.19
N LEU A 474 -8.48 21.25 2.86
CA LEU A 474 -9.38 20.82 1.80
C LEU A 474 -9.19 21.79 0.63
N GLU A 475 -8.80 21.28 -0.53
CA GLU A 475 -8.51 22.12 -1.69
C GLU A 475 -9.06 21.51 -2.97
N ASN A 476 -9.54 22.35 -3.90
CA ASN A 476 -10.02 21.92 -5.21
C ASN A 476 -11.07 20.81 -5.10
N GLN A 477 -12.21 21.15 -4.47
CA GLN A 477 -13.33 20.24 -4.22
C GLN A 477 -12.99 19.07 -3.27
N GLY A 478 -12.14 19.30 -2.26
CA GLY A 478 -11.93 18.34 -1.18
C GLY A 478 -13.18 18.23 -0.29
N ILE A 479 -13.56 17.01 0.12
CA ILE A 479 -14.85 16.76 0.79
C ILE A 479 -14.67 15.95 2.08
N ILE A 480 -15.34 16.39 3.15
CA ILE A 480 -15.62 15.58 4.35
C ILE A 480 -17.14 15.52 4.51
N THR A 481 -17.74 14.32 4.52
CA THR A 481 -19.20 14.20 4.57
C THR A 481 -19.71 13.02 5.39
N ALA A 482 -20.76 13.28 6.17
CA ALA A 482 -21.57 12.29 6.89
C ALA A 482 -23.06 12.56 6.63
N ASN A 483 -23.40 12.83 5.36
CA ASN A 483 -24.77 13.12 4.94
C ASN A 483 -25.73 11.94 5.22
N ALA A 484 -27.01 12.24 5.43
CA ALA A 484 -28.03 11.24 5.72
C ALA A 484 -29.23 11.32 4.77
N ASN A 485 -29.52 10.26 4.03
CA ASN A 485 -30.71 10.11 3.20
C ASN A 485 -31.95 9.73 4.04
N ALA A 486 -31.75 8.84 5.01
CA ALA A 486 -32.70 8.37 6.02
C ALA A 486 -31.91 7.79 7.21
N GLY A 487 -32.61 7.33 8.25
CA GLY A 487 -31.97 6.80 9.48
C GLY A 487 -31.48 7.90 10.42
N ASP A 488 -30.65 7.50 11.41
CA ASP A 488 -30.01 8.47 12.31
C ASP A 488 -28.94 9.30 11.58
N LYS A 489 -28.70 10.50 12.10
CA LYS A 489 -27.79 11.49 11.52
C LYS A 489 -26.31 11.18 11.80
N GLY A 490 -25.45 11.38 10.81
CA GLY A 490 -24.00 11.34 10.97
C GLY A 490 -23.45 12.68 11.45
N ASN A 491 -22.54 12.68 12.41
CA ASN A 491 -21.93 13.91 12.93
C ASN A 491 -20.45 14.00 12.53
N ILE A 492 -19.94 15.22 12.42
CA ILE A 492 -18.53 15.51 12.15
C ILE A 492 -17.95 16.28 13.34
N ASN A 493 -16.86 15.76 13.92
CA ASN A 493 -16.09 16.42 14.96
C ASN A 493 -14.66 16.65 14.47
N ILE A 494 -14.22 17.91 14.47
CA ILE A 494 -12.87 18.30 14.01
C ILE A 494 -12.16 19.05 15.13
N GLN A 495 -10.96 18.59 15.46
CA GLN A 495 -10.00 19.28 16.33
C GLN A 495 -8.75 19.58 15.51
N SER A 496 -8.36 20.85 15.44
CA SER A 496 -7.16 21.26 14.71
C SER A 496 -6.49 22.51 15.26
N GLN A 497 -5.30 22.84 14.77
CA GLN A 497 -4.74 24.18 14.96
C GLN A 497 -5.11 25.08 13.77
N ASN A 498 -5.15 24.52 12.57
CA ASN A 498 -5.48 25.24 11.36
C ASN A 498 -6.37 24.39 10.45
N LEU A 499 -7.53 24.94 10.07
CA LEU A 499 -8.47 24.34 9.13
C LEU A 499 -8.64 25.28 7.93
N GLN A 500 -8.26 24.82 6.74
CA GLN A 500 -8.39 25.57 5.49
C GLN A 500 -9.31 24.84 4.51
N LEU A 501 -10.31 25.54 4.00
CA LEU A 501 -11.14 25.09 2.89
C LEU A 501 -10.97 26.06 1.72
N ARG A 502 -10.61 25.53 0.56
CA ARG A 502 -10.33 26.30 -0.65
C ARG A 502 -10.97 25.69 -1.89
N GLN A 503 -11.24 26.54 -2.87
CA GLN A 503 -11.67 26.16 -4.23
C GLN A 503 -12.83 25.14 -4.24
N GLY A 504 -13.99 25.50 -3.71
CA GLY A 504 -15.19 24.65 -3.76
C GLY A 504 -15.20 23.47 -2.78
N SER A 505 -14.43 23.53 -1.70
CA SER A 505 -14.31 22.43 -0.73
C SER A 505 -15.45 22.41 0.28
N VAL A 506 -15.80 21.24 0.81
CA VAL A 506 -17.05 21.06 1.58
C VAL A 506 -16.86 20.21 2.84
N ILE A 507 -17.45 20.65 3.95
CA ILE A 507 -17.72 19.84 5.14
C ILE A 507 -19.23 19.75 5.32
N SER A 508 -19.81 18.55 5.28
CA SER A 508 -21.27 18.41 5.21
C SER A 508 -21.84 17.26 6.04
N THR A 509 -22.93 17.55 6.74
CA THR A 509 -23.81 16.58 7.43
C THR A 509 -25.27 16.76 6.97
N ASN A 510 -25.45 17.14 5.70
CA ASN A 510 -26.76 17.44 5.14
C ASN A 510 -27.67 16.20 5.15
N ALA A 511 -28.96 16.44 5.36
CA ALA A 511 -29.97 15.42 5.37
C ALA A 511 -31.00 15.59 4.25
N LYS A 512 -31.49 14.47 3.72
CA LYS A 512 -32.60 14.41 2.77
C LYS A 512 -33.81 13.71 3.39
N ASN A 513 -34.93 13.74 2.68
CA ASN A 513 -36.19 13.13 3.10
C ASN A 513 -36.54 13.51 4.55
N SER A 514 -36.89 12.53 5.38
CA SER A 514 -37.29 12.73 6.78
C SER A 514 -36.12 12.70 7.78
N ALA A 515 -34.86 12.74 7.33
CA ALA A 515 -33.72 12.75 8.25
C ALA A 515 -33.40 14.17 8.74
N ASP A 516 -33.00 14.27 10.01
CA ASP A 516 -32.48 15.51 10.59
C ASP A 516 -31.05 15.77 10.10
N GLY A 517 -30.70 17.04 9.90
CA GLY A 517 -29.31 17.43 9.64
C GLY A 517 -28.40 17.01 10.78
N GLY A 518 -27.25 16.41 10.45
CA GLY A 518 -26.24 16.02 11.43
C GLY A 518 -25.51 17.20 12.04
N ASN A 519 -24.85 17.00 13.18
CA ASN A 519 -24.11 18.09 13.84
C ASN A 519 -22.66 18.16 13.34
N ILE A 520 -22.13 19.38 13.27
CA ILE A 520 -20.73 19.68 12.97
C ILE A 520 -20.15 20.44 14.15
N ASN A 521 -19.11 19.88 14.79
CA ASN A 521 -18.36 20.54 15.86
C ASN A 521 -16.92 20.76 15.39
N ILE A 522 -16.47 22.02 15.34
CA ILE A 522 -15.12 22.40 14.92
C ILE A 522 -14.46 23.17 16.05
N ALA A 523 -13.37 22.63 16.59
CA ALA A 523 -12.45 23.33 17.47
C ALA A 523 -11.13 23.57 16.73
N THR A 524 -10.80 24.82 16.42
CA THR A 524 -9.57 25.17 15.68
C THR A 524 -9.02 26.52 16.08
N ASN A 525 -7.70 26.76 16.04
CA ASN A 525 -7.22 28.12 16.30
C ASN A 525 -7.60 29.04 15.13
N THR A 526 -7.48 28.57 13.89
CA THR A 526 -7.81 29.37 12.70
C THR A 526 -8.63 28.57 11.70
N LEU A 527 -9.81 29.10 11.37
CA LEU A 527 -10.63 28.65 10.25
C LEU A 527 -10.51 29.63 9.09
N LEU A 528 -10.05 29.15 7.94
CA LEU A 528 -10.03 29.88 6.67
C LEU A 528 -10.90 29.14 5.66
N ALA A 529 -11.99 29.73 5.21
CA ALA A 529 -12.80 29.17 4.14
C ALA A 529 -12.98 30.22 3.04
N LEU A 530 -12.46 29.94 1.85
CA LEU A 530 -12.43 30.84 0.72
C LEU A 530 -12.96 30.14 -0.54
N GLU A 531 -13.27 30.95 -1.56
CA GLU A 531 -13.52 30.46 -2.93
C GLU A 531 -14.68 29.45 -2.99
N ASN A 532 -15.83 29.82 -2.40
CA ASN A 532 -17.06 29.01 -2.37
C ASN A 532 -16.87 27.66 -1.66
N SER A 533 -16.16 27.70 -0.53
CA SER A 533 -15.99 26.52 0.33
C SER A 533 -16.90 26.59 1.54
N ASP A 534 -17.69 25.53 1.76
CA ASP A 534 -18.89 25.58 2.60
C ASP A 534 -18.88 24.55 3.74
N ILE A 535 -19.55 24.92 4.84
CA ILE A 535 -19.79 24.07 6.00
C ILE A 535 -21.31 23.98 6.22
N THR A 536 -21.90 22.81 5.97
CA THR A 536 -23.37 22.70 5.87
C THR A 536 -23.94 21.55 6.69
N ALA A 537 -24.98 21.85 7.48
CA ALA A 537 -25.75 20.88 8.26
C ALA A 537 -27.26 21.02 7.96
N ASN A 538 -27.62 21.11 6.68
CA ASN A 538 -28.99 21.41 6.24
C ASN A 538 -29.88 20.15 6.25
N SER A 539 -31.20 20.33 6.18
CA SER A 539 -32.16 19.24 5.95
C SER A 539 -33.23 19.62 4.93
N GLU A 540 -33.60 18.69 4.06
CA GLU A 540 -34.67 18.92 3.07
C GLU A 540 -36.08 18.77 3.67
N GLY A 541 -36.31 17.77 4.51
CA GLY A 541 -37.66 17.43 5.00
C GLY A 541 -37.76 17.24 6.51
N SER A 542 -36.75 17.70 7.27
CA SER A 542 -36.77 17.72 8.73
C SER A 542 -35.99 18.91 9.29
N PHE A 543 -35.59 18.87 10.57
CA PHE A 543 -34.82 19.93 11.20
C PHE A 543 -33.39 20.00 10.65
N GLY A 544 -32.89 21.21 10.44
CA GLY A 544 -31.45 21.44 10.25
C GLY A 544 -30.65 21.00 11.48
N GLY A 545 -29.38 20.68 11.27
CA GLY A 545 -28.47 20.24 12.33
C GLY A 545 -27.91 21.38 13.17
N ARG A 546 -26.89 21.09 13.98
CA ARG A 546 -26.17 22.12 14.73
C ARG A 546 -24.74 22.25 14.23
N VAL A 547 -24.30 23.47 13.93
CA VAL A 547 -22.91 23.79 13.63
C VAL A 547 -22.33 24.60 14.79
N ILE A 548 -21.35 24.05 15.50
CA ILE A 548 -20.59 24.74 16.55
C ILE A 548 -19.17 24.96 16.05
N ILE A 549 -18.70 26.20 16.05
CA ILE A 549 -17.33 26.56 15.68
C ILE A 549 -16.70 27.34 16.83
N ASP A 550 -15.73 26.72 17.49
CA ASP A 550 -14.87 27.33 18.49
C ASP A 550 -13.52 27.68 17.83
N ALA A 551 -13.24 28.97 17.64
CA ALA A 551 -11.98 29.41 17.04
C ALA A 551 -11.37 30.69 17.58
N GLU A 552 -10.06 30.88 17.41
CA GLU A 552 -9.41 32.18 17.69
C GLU A 552 -9.67 33.18 16.57
N GLY A 553 -9.70 32.70 15.31
CA GLY A 553 -10.01 33.52 14.13
C GLY A 553 -10.75 32.75 13.04
N ILE A 554 -11.72 33.41 12.41
CA ILE A 554 -12.50 32.89 11.28
C ILE A 554 -12.42 33.89 10.13
N PHE A 555 -12.07 33.42 8.93
CA PHE A 555 -11.86 34.26 7.76
C PHE A 555 -12.53 33.69 6.51
N GLY A 556 -13.14 34.57 5.72
CA GLY A 556 -13.67 34.26 4.39
C GLY A 556 -15.06 33.60 4.36
N THR A 557 -15.53 33.06 5.48
CA THR A 557 -16.87 32.47 5.63
C THR A 557 -17.69 33.17 6.71
N GLN A 558 -19.01 33.05 6.60
CA GLN A 558 -19.97 33.51 7.60
C GLN A 558 -21.25 32.69 7.52
N PHE A 559 -22.04 32.73 8.59
CA PHE A 559 -23.38 32.17 8.56
C PHE A 559 -24.27 32.89 7.54
N ARG A 560 -24.99 32.11 6.72
CA ARG A 560 -26.07 32.59 5.86
C ARG A 560 -27.25 31.61 5.91
N GLU A 561 -28.46 32.10 5.65
CA GLU A 561 -29.67 31.26 5.64
C GLU A 561 -29.75 30.38 4.39
N GLU A 562 -29.06 30.77 3.33
CA GLU A 562 -29.05 30.08 2.03
C GLU A 562 -27.62 30.09 1.48
N LEU A 563 -27.28 29.07 0.68
CA LEU A 563 -25.99 29.02 -0.01
C LEU A 563 -25.88 30.14 -1.05
N THR A 564 -24.69 30.73 -1.13
CA THR A 564 -24.32 31.80 -2.05
C THR A 564 -23.09 31.39 -2.85
N PRO A 565 -22.65 32.16 -3.86
CA PRO A 565 -21.36 31.94 -4.52
C PRO A 565 -20.12 32.23 -3.64
N LEU A 566 -20.31 32.51 -2.35
CA LEU A 566 -19.26 32.78 -1.38
C LEU A 566 -19.14 31.57 -0.43
N SER A 567 -18.10 31.56 0.40
CA SER A 567 -18.02 30.56 1.46
C SER A 567 -19.09 30.77 2.52
N ASP A 568 -19.85 29.72 2.81
CA ASP A 568 -21.02 29.74 3.67
C ASP A 568 -20.94 28.75 4.84
N ILE A 569 -21.55 29.13 5.96
CA ILE A 569 -21.91 28.22 7.05
C ILE A 569 -23.44 28.16 7.09
N THR A 570 -24.03 26.98 6.97
CA THR A 570 -25.50 26.82 6.97
C THR A 570 -25.95 25.66 7.84
N ALA A 571 -27.14 25.79 8.44
CA ALA A 571 -27.81 24.73 9.17
C ALA A 571 -29.33 24.89 9.02
N THR A 572 -29.83 24.96 7.79
CA THR A 572 -31.22 25.36 7.48
C THR A 572 -32.09 24.19 7.05
N SER A 573 -33.41 24.42 7.04
CA SER A 573 -34.40 23.45 6.58
C SER A 573 -35.27 24.00 5.45
N SER A 574 -35.49 23.18 4.41
CA SER A 574 -36.43 23.55 3.32
C SER A 574 -37.89 23.61 3.78
N LEU A 575 -38.22 23.14 4.99
CA LEU A 575 -39.53 23.33 5.63
C LEU A 575 -39.74 24.76 6.17
N GLY A 576 -38.69 25.59 6.14
CA GLY A 576 -38.71 26.99 6.52
C GLY A 576 -38.09 27.27 7.89
N PRO A 577 -38.03 28.55 8.30
CA PRO A 577 -37.19 28.99 9.43
C PRO A 577 -37.50 28.34 10.78
N SER A 578 -38.73 27.87 11.02
CA SER A 578 -39.09 27.17 12.26
C SER A 578 -38.45 25.79 12.41
N PHE A 579 -37.92 25.24 11.31
CA PHE A 579 -37.21 23.97 11.26
C PHE A 579 -35.70 24.15 11.06
N ASN A 580 -35.21 25.40 11.03
CA ASN A 580 -33.78 25.64 10.98
C ASN A 580 -33.10 25.07 12.22
N GLY A 581 -31.89 24.59 12.00
CA GLY A 581 -30.95 24.23 13.04
C GLY A 581 -30.30 25.46 13.67
N ALA A 582 -29.17 25.25 14.32
CA ALA A 582 -28.44 26.31 15.03
C ALA A 582 -27.00 26.42 14.53
N VAL A 583 -26.51 27.66 14.42
CA VAL A 583 -25.11 27.96 14.12
C VAL A 583 -24.55 28.82 15.25
N ASP A 584 -23.67 28.22 16.05
CA ASP A 584 -23.03 28.85 17.20
C ASP A 584 -21.54 29.10 16.84
N ILE A 585 -21.16 30.36 16.68
CA ILE A 585 -19.78 30.77 16.35
C ILE A 585 -19.17 31.47 17.56
N ASN A 586 -18.19 30.82 18.18
CA ASN A 586 -17.47 31.32 19.33
C ASN A 586 -16.07 31.73 18.91
N THR A 587 -15.85 33.02 18.73
CA THR A 587 -14.51 33.58 18.50
C THR A 587 -13.91 34.11 19.78
N ILE A 588 -12.65 33.77 20.09
CA ILE A 588 -11.89 34.48 21.12
C ILE A 588 -11.53 35.86 20.56
N THR A 589 -12.47 36.80 20.66
CA THR A 589 -12.17 38.20 20.34
C THR A 589 -11.17 38.73 21.36
N VAL A 590 -9.95 39.04 20.91
CA VAL A 590 -9.13 40.04 21.59
C VAL A 590 -9.93 41.33 21.51
N ASP A 591 -10.49 41.79 22.62
CA ASP A 591 -11.17 43.08 22.71
C ASP A 591 -10.14 44.20 22.46
N PRO A 592 -10.16 44.88 21.30
CA PRO A 592 -9.19 45.92 21.00
C PRO A 592 -9.39 47.16 21.90
N SER A 593 -10.52 47.26 22.63
CA SER A 593 -10.74 48.33 23.61
C SER A 593 -9.93 48.14 24.90
N LEU A 594 -9.43 46.94 25.16
CA LEU A 594 -8.57 46.62 26.32
C LEU A 594 -7.08 46.85 26.06
N GLY A 595 -6.69 47.34 24.87
CA GLY A 595 -5.31 47.36 24.39
C GLY A 595 -4.79 48.69 23.84
N LEU A 596 -5.42 49.83 24.11
CA LEU A 596 -4.76 51.12 23.87
C LEU A 596 -3.89 51.46 25.08
N VAL A 597 -2.63 51.01 25.06
CA VAL A 597 -1.61 51.65 25.90
C VAL A 597 -1.49 53.08 25.40
N GLU A 598 -2.01 54.06 26.15
CA GLU A 598 -1.71 55.47 25.90
C GLU A 598 -0.19 55.63 25.94
N LEU A 599 0.40 55.95 24.79
CA LEU A 599 1.77 56.43 24.74
C LEU A 599 1.86 57.67 25.65
N PRO A 600 2.84 57.74 26.58
CA PRO A 600 2.97 58.88 27.48
C PRO A 600 2.97 60.20 26.69
N GLN A 601 1.99 61.06 26.92
CA GLN A 601 1.93 62.40 26.29
C GLN A 601 3.05 63.34 26.75
N ALA A 602 3.84 62.94 27.74
CA ALA A 602 5.07 63.63 28.07
C ALA A 602 6.20 63.14 27.15
N LEU A 603 6.32 63.78 25.98
CA LEU A 603 7.62 63.91 25.33
C LEU A 603 8.58 64.47 26.39
N ALA A 604 9.58 63.69 26.78
CA ALA A 604 10.63 64.18 27.65
C ALA A 604 11.23 65.45 27.01
N ASP A 605 11.12 66.57 27.71
CA ASP A 605 11.63 67.87 27.25
C ASP A 605 13.15 67.79 27.06
N SER A 606 13.56 67.62 25.81
CA SER A 606 14.97 67.55 25.41
C SER A 606 15.67 68.91 25.47
N SER A 607 14.94 70.01 25.67
CA SER A 607 15.51 71.36 25.82
C SER A 607 16.28 71.55 27.13
N GLN A 608 16.00 70.73 28.15
CA GLN A 608 16.70 70.71 29.43
C GLN A 608 17.97 69.81 29.43
N LYS A 609 18.23 69.10 28.33
CA LYS A 609 19.38 68.18 28.20
C LYS A 609 20.48 68.69 27.25
N ILE A 610 20.38 69.91 26.73
CA ILE A 610 21.40 70.50 25.86
C ILE A 610 22.26 71.50 26.66
N LYS A 611 23.47 71.06 27.00
CA LYS A 611 24.55 71.92 27.48
C LYS A 611 25.05 72.74 26.27
N ALA A 612 25.00 74.06 26.36
CA ALA A 612 25.37 74.98 25.29
C ALA A 612 26.76 74.65 24.68
N GLY A 613 26.76 74.24 23.40
CA GLY A 613 27.94 74.08 22.57
C GLY A 613 28.17 75.33 21.71
N CYS A 614 29.44 75.64 21.46
CA CYS A 614 29.94 76.93 20.95
C CYS A 614 29.37 77.39 19.60
N VAL A 615 29.38 78.72 19.43
CA VAL A 615 28.97 79.51 18.27
C VAL A 615 29.66 79.05 16.99
N ALA A 616 28.87 78.78 15.94
CA ALA A 616 29.33 78.38 14.63
C ALA A 616 30.10 79.52 13.92
N SER A 617 31.35 79.25 13.54
CA SER A 617 32.00 80.01 12.47
C SER A 617 31.51 79.47 11.13
N GLN A 618 31.07 80.37 10.27
CA GLN A 618 30.55 80.08 8.95
C GLN A 618 31.48 79.22 8.09
N GLY A 619 30.85 78.40 7.26
CA GLY A 619 31.47 77.76 6.10
C GLY A 619 31.72 76.29 6.32
N ASN A 620 30.68 75.46 6.14
CA ASN A 620 30.78 74.14 5.53
C ASN A 620 29.38 73.69 5.08
N ASN A 621 29.23 73.44 3.78
CA ASN A 621 28.04 72.89 3.16
C ASN A 621 28.24 71.37 3.05
N PHE A 622 27.26 70.55 3.44
CA PHE A 622 27.30 69.10 3.21
C PHE A 622 26.16 68.69 2.28
N ILE A 623 26.56 68.30 1.08
CA ILE A 623 25.68 67.84 0.00
C ILE A 623 25.45 66.34 0.21
N VAL A 624 24.19 65.94 0.37
CA VAL A 624 23.81 64.52 0.28
C VAL A 624 23.68 64.16 -1.20
N ILE A 625 24.75 63.60 -1.76
CA ILE A 625 24.72 62.90 -3.04
C ILE A 625 24.05 61.55 -2.82
N GLY A 626 22.76 61.48 -3.17
CA GLY A 626 21.97 60.25 -3.16
C GLY A 626 22.61 59.17 -4.02
N ARG A 627 22.67 57.94 -3.49
CA ARG A 627 23.03 56.74 -4.23
C ARG A 627 22.07 55.64 -3.81
N GLY A 628 21.20 55.22 -4.73
CA GLY A 628 20.46 53.96 -4.60
C GLY A 628 18.94 54.07 -4.69
N GLY A 629 18.44 54.45 -5.86
CA GLY A 629 17.37 53.73 -6.58
C GLY A 629 16.07 53.32 -5.90
N LEU A 630 15.69 53.86 -4.74
CA LEU A 630 14.40 53.62 -4.11
C LEU A 630 13.58 54.92 -4.09
N PRO A 631 12.29 54.89 -4.49
CA PRO A 631 11.40 56.04 -4.41
C PRO A 631 11.23 56.49 -2.95
N GLN A 632 11.11 57.81 -2.72
CA GLN A 632 11.00 58.36 -1.37
C GLN A 632 9.59 58.26 -0.77
N SER A 633 8.62 57.71 -1.51
CA SER A 633 7.24 57.49 -1.08
C SER A 633 6.59 56.31 -1.84
N PRO A 634 5.63 55.57 -1.23
CA PRO A 634 4.95 54.42 -1.86
C PRO A 634 4.15 54.76 -3.14
N ASP A 635 3.80 56.03 -3.35
CA ASP A 635 2.99 56.48 -4.48
C ASP A 635 3.81 56.94 -5.69
N ASP A 636 5.14 56.92 -5.61
CA ASP A 636 6.03 57.35 -6.70
C ASP A 636 6.24 56.24 -7.74
N LEU A 637 6.08 56.59 -9.02
CA LEU A 637 6.31 55.70 -10.15
C LEU A 637 7.79 55.35 -10.33
N PHE A 638 8.12 54.05 -10.42
CA PHE A 638 9.46 53.55 -10.70
C PHE A 638 9.93 53.95 -12.12
N THR A 639 10.66 55.06 -12.23
CA THR A 639 11.42 55.36 -13.44
C THR A 639 12.86 54.86 -13.28
N GLY A 640 13.13 53.63 -13.75
CA GLY A 640 14.47 53.07 -13.82
C GLY A 640 15.34 53.85 -14.81
N LYS A 641 16.07 54.86 -14.34
CA LYS A 641 17.15 55.49 -15.12
C LYS A 641 18.43 54.67 -14.97
N THR A 642 18.78 53.97 -16.04
CA THR A 642 20.05 53.28 -16.25
C THR A 642 21.21 54.27 -16.06
N ILE A 643 22.09 54.02 -15.09
CA ILE A 643 23.34 54.77 -14.96
C ILE A 643 24.33 54.17 -15.98
N HIS A 644 24.46 54.83 -17.12
CA HIS A 644 25.58 54.62 -18.03
C HIS A 644 26.86 55.08 -17.34
N THR A 645 27.78 54.16 -17.07
CA THR A 645 29.17 54.49 -16.77
C THR A 645 29.90 54.73 -18.09
N GLU A 646 30.15 55.99 -18.43
CA GLU A 646 31.06 56.33 -19.52
C GLU A 646 32.52 56.18 -19.07
N LEU A 647 33.27 55.34 -19.79
CA LEU A 647 34.72 55.38 -19.77
C LEU A 647 35.19 56.65 -20.46
N PHE A 648 36.09 57.38 -19.80
CA PHE A 648 36.81 58.50 -20.40
C PHE A 648 37.54 58.05 -21.68
N ASN A 649 37.40 58.84 -22.74
CA ASN A 649 38.37 58.87 -23.83
C ASN A 649 38.64 60.30 -24.31
N LEU A 650 39.89 60.49 -24.69
CA LEU A 650 40.55 61.72 -25.11
C LEU A 650 39.94 62.29 -26.41
N VAL A 651 39.72 63.60 -26.42
CA VAL A 651 39.53 64.45 -27.63
C VAL A 651 40.92 64.72 -28.24
N PRO A 652 41.13 65.02 -29.55
CA PRO A 652 40.18 65.40 -30.62
C PRO A 652 40.38 64.68 -31.97
N ASN A 653 39.39 64.75 -32.88
CA ASN A 653 39.35 65.69 -34.02
C ASN A 653 38.45 65.20 -35.17
N ASP A 654 37.78 66.18 -35.79
CA ASP A 654 37.39 66.27 -37.19
C ASP A 654 36.50 65.18 -37.85
N SER A 655 35.25 65.61 -38.03
CA SER A 655 34.68 65.91 -39.35
C SER A 655 33.97 64.79 -40.14
N GLN A 656 32.74 65.15 -40.52
CA GLN A 656 32.05 64.83 -41.79
C GLN A 656 31.25 63.52 -41.88
N GLY A 657 29.96 63.68 -42.21
CA GLY A 657 29.11 62.67 -42.86
C GLY A 657 27.87 62.27 -42.05
N LEU A 658 26.83 63.10 -41.97
CA LEU A 658 25.67 63.17 -42.90
C LEU A 658 24.59 62.08 -42.71
N SER A 659 23.38 62.61 -42.49
CA SER A 659 22.04 62.14 -42.91
C SER A 659 21.34 60.99 -42.16
N SER A 660 20.38 61.44 -41.33
CA SER A 660 19.00 60.97 -41.14
C SER A 660 18.44 59.88 -42.07
N ILE A 661 17.70 58.91 -41.50
CA ILE A 661 16.33 58.50 -41.89
C ILE A 661 15.66 57.69 -40.74
N SER A 662 14.34 57.92 -40.62
CA SER A 662 13.29 57.33 -39.77
C SER A 662 13.33 55.81 -39.49
N PRO A 663 12.69 55.34 -38.40
CA PRO A 663 12.79 53.95 -37.97
C PRO A 663 11.88 53.04 -38.80
N SER A 664 12.50 52.08 -39.50
CA SER A 664 11.82 50.97 -40.15
C SER A 664 11.91 49.73 -39.26
N ASN A 665 10.75 49.15 -38.96
CA ASN A 665 10.57 47.82 -38.38
C ASN A 665 11.53 46.78 -38.98
N LYS A 666 12.21 46.05 -38.10
CA LYS A 666 12.66 44.69 -38.41
C LYS A 666 12.55 43.82 -37.16
N ASN A 667 11.67 42.83 -37.29
CA ASN A 667 11.44 41.72 -36.39
C ASN A 667 12.75 41.04 -36.00
N ILE A 668 12.92 40.80 -34.70
CA ILE A 668 13.87 39.81 -34.19
C ILE A 668 13.02 38.70 -33.57
N SER A 669 13.09 37.55 -34.22
CA SER A 669 12.46 36.28 -33.87
C SER A 669 13.06 35.72 -32.58
N VAL A 670 12.22 35.49 -31.58
CA VAL A 670 12.52 34.67 -30.42
C VAL A 670 12.14 33.23 -30.78
N GLU A 671 13.12 32.33 -30.87
CA GLU A 671 12.87 30.90 -31.04
C GLU A 671 12.24 30.33 -29.77
N ASN A 672 10.92 30.14 -29.81
CA ASN A 672 10.21 29.22 -28.92
C ASN A 672 10.62 27.79 -29.29
N GLN A 673 11.46 27.16 -28.47
CA GLN A 673 11.62 25.71 -28.52
C GLN A 673 10.38 25.06 -27.92
N ASN A 674 9.43 24.77 -28.81
CA ASN A 674 8.25 23.98 -28.56
C ASN A 674 8.71 22.51 -28.41
N ASN A 675 8.91 22.02 -27.19
CA ASN A 675 9.19 20.60 -26.96
C ASN A 675 7.90 19.79 -27.21
N GLN A 676 7.65 19.43 -28.47
CA GLN A 676 6.66 18.40 -28.80
C GLN A 676 7.16 17.04 -28.29
N ILE A 677 6.33 16.36 -27.50
CA ILE A 677 6.52 14.95 -27.15
C ILE A 677 6.29 14.13 -28.43
N VAL A 678 7.31 13.38 -28.86
CA VAL A 678 7.27 12.52 -30.05
C VAL A 678 7.37 11.06 -29.59
N GLU A 679 6.48 10.20 -30.08
CA GLU A 679 6.49 8.76 -29.76
C GLU A 679 7.78 8.09 -30.26
N SER A 680 8.36 7.21 -29.45
CA SER A 680 9.56 6.45 -29.83
C SER A 680 9.21 5.42 -30.91
N THR A 681 9.89 5.48 -32.05
CA THR A 681 9.70 4.54 -33.17
C THR A 681 10.83 3.51 -33.29
N GLY A 682 11.82 3.55 -32.39
CA GLY A 682 12.88 2.55 -32.29
C GLY A 682 13.66 2.66 -31.00
N TRP A 683 14.64 1.77 -30.83
CA TRP A 683 15.60 1.81 -29.75
C TRP A 683 17.02 1.65 -30.31
N ILE A 684 17.98 2.27 -29.63
CA ILE A 684 19.41 2.13 -29.90
C ILE A 684 20.10 1.62 -28.63
N VAL A 685 21.25 0.96 -28.81
CA VAL A 685 22.15 0.65 -27.69
C VAL A 685 23.32 1.60 -27.79
N ASP A 686 23.59 2.33 -26.72
CA ASP A 686 24.71 3.27 -26.67
C ASP A 686 26.06 2.52 -26.53
N SER A 687 27.16 3.27 -26.52
CA SER A 687 28.50 2.71 -26.36
C SER A 687 28.77 2.07 -24.99
N ASN A 688 27.90 2.29 -24.00
CA ASN A 688 27.99 1.76 -22.65
C ASN A 688 27.12 0.49 -22.46
N GLY A 689 26.26 0.17 -23.43
CA GLY A 689 25.37 -0.99 -23.38
C GLY A 689 23.95 -0.66 -22.92
N ASP A 690 23.63 0.62 -22.74
CA ASP A 690 22.31 1.07 -22.29
C ASP A 690 21.36 1.22 -23.48
N VAL A 691 20.10 0.82 -23.28
CA VAL A 691 19.06 0.90 -24.33
C VAL A 691 18.31 2.23 -24.22
N GLU A 692 18.39 3.05 -25.26
CA GLU A 692 17.67 4.32 -25.37
C GLU A 692 16.54 4.25 -26.41
N LEU A 693 15.37 4.77 -26.06
CA LEU A 693 14.22 4.91 -26.97
C LEU A 693 14.36 6.19 -27.79
N VAL A 694 14.33 6.08 -29.12
CA VAL A 694 14.52 7.21 -30.03
C VAL A 694 13.41 7.29 -31.08
N ALA A 695 13.12 8.50 -31.55
CA ALA A 695 12.28 8.72 -32.72
C ALA A 695 13.15 8.67 -33.99
N ILE A 696 13.08 7.58 -34.75
CA ILE A 696 13.81 7.43 -36.01
C ILE A 696 12.99 8.11 -37.12
N PRO A 697 13.50 9.17 -37.78
CA PRO A 697 12.80 9.80 -38.89
C PRO A 697 12.74 8.83 -40.09
N SER A 698 11.56 8.71 -40.69
CA SER A 698 11.33 7.88 -41.88
C SER A 698 12.16 8.39 -43.06
N MET A 699 12.98 7.52 -43.64
CA MET A 699 13.75 7.85 -44.85
C MET A 699 12.79 8.13 -46.01
N VAL A 700 12.72 9.38 -46.44
CA VAL A 700 12.03 9.78 -47.67
C VAL A 700 12.86 9.29 -48.85
N ASN A 701 12.31 8.35 -49.62
CA ASN A 701 12.85 7.93 -50.91
C ASN A 701 12.88 9.13 -51.87
N SER A 702 14.06 9.71 -52.07
CA SER A 702 14.30 10.68 -53.14
C SER A 702 14.29 9.96 -54.48
N GLN A 703 13.39 10.36 -55.36
CA GLN A 703 13.28 9.82 -56.70
C GLN A 703 14.55 10.04 -57.54
N ASN A 704 14.81 9.04 -58.38
CA ASN A 704 15.71 9.03 -59.53
C ASN A 704 15.79 10.39 -60.26
N SER A 705 17.00 10.92 -60.35
CA SER A 705 17.46 11.65 -61.55
C SER A 705 18.82 11.08 -61.92
N GLY A 706 18.87 10.44 -63.09
CA GLY A 706 20.01 9.66 -63.54
C GLY A 706 21.15 10.54 -64.02
N ILE A 707 22.37 10.22 -63.58
CA ILE A 707 23.62 10.35 -64.32
C ILE A 707 24.45 9.09 -64.00
N SER A 708 25.04 8.51 -65.03
CA SER A 708 25.77 7.25 -65.06
C SER A 708 27.19 7.31 -64.45
N SER A 709 27.54 6.21 -63.80
CA SER A 709 28.87 5.55 -63.71
C SER A 709 30.10 6.36 -63.29
N LEU A 710 30.80 5.90 -62.25
CA LEU A 710 32.14 5.31 -62.45
C LEU A 710 32.56 4.40 -61.29
N SER A 711 33.44 3.48 -61.65
CA SER A 711 33.95 2.27 -60.99
C SER A 711 35.07 2.50 -59.98
N CYS A 712 35.30 1.44 -59.18
CA CYS A 712 36.55 0.90 -58.57
C CYS A 712 36.57 0.94 -57.04
N LYS A 713 36.45 -0.20 -56.36
CA LYS A 713 37.43 -1.29 -56.13
C LYS A 713 38.30 -1.07 -54.90
N ASP A 714 38.34 -2.13 -54.11
CA ASP A 714 39.48 -2.67 -53.35
C ASP A 714 39.79 -2.13 -51.94
N PHE A 715 39.43 -2.98 -50.96
CA PHE A 715 40.33 -3.76 -50.11
C PHE A 715 41.35 -3.07 -49.16
N ARG A 716 41.37 -3.63 -47.94
CA ARG A 716 42.39 -3.63 -46.86
C ARG A 716 42.32 -2.42 -45.91
N LYS A 717 42.36 -2.59 -44.58
CA LYS A 717 42.85 -3.68 -43.71
C LYS A 717 41.85 -4.02 -42.62
#